data_AF-D1J8G1-F1
#
_entry.id   AF-D1J8G1-F1
#
_cell.length_a   1.000
_cell.length_b   1.000
_cell.length_c   1.000
_cell.angle_alpha   90.00
_cell.angle_beta   90.00
_cell.angle_gamma   90.00
#
_symmetry.space_group_name_H-M   'P 1'
#
loop_
_entity.id
_entity.type
_entity.pdbx_description
1 polymer ?
#
loop_
_entity_poly.entity_id
_entity_poly.type
_entity_poly.pdbx_seq_one_letter_code
_entity_poly.pdbx_strand_id
1 'polypeptide(L)'
;MKKKNLSLQILALCVAAGSMPVLASKCTVTVKVKEKFNALKSQLQNLISKLSDEEQQELNEWLVNQEREFKGDNSQGDNEIIKNIEEKINVLTKKINEQKKQNSPSKDENKELNIAIEQLKKSKQELQNLIDFSADQGIENSKAKEILDSTNIEENSSISEVKEKTNKINKAKQDLQNLIEDTKNKAKNEFDIKKQELKTLIESEKARNIDKSEEQNVLNTTNVAESSNISDIKSKTKIIEEAINSLTKKINEQKNKQEFEQAKQDFEKIKKELQELIATPDAKEVENIDDINKTLNEANIAQDWTISKIQDVSNNLKNTKEQLENKINTTKHQVKQNFEAKKQELKTLIDSAKTKNVDNSEAQNVFDTTNVVESLNISDIKSKTKKIEEAIKSLTQKINEAKSHEVVPPSDEFLKIEKEFQDQKKQIESKLDEICSLNFNKTYSGQLTESNESIKKGIKKRVDEVYGDYPGYETKYYYRRAYNARNKEDCKKYINQLKNIYKIVDMYANYLKEIFRYIESEEAKLSDEIKQKIMNEDVLNPTELSRSKIEFLNWDFYVKDEENVKFITEKKKVFDNSLAKVKKAIFDKMIDDMFNETGQASVYKIETFLPSETVRDEKQLYFDKSLPLFKLFSEVSVNFNTFLGQAKTKGIYKQDGKLRFEGFIEFHDPKIPYYKYIGLEKPITIDEITIKAQ
;
A
#
# COMPACT_ATOMS: atom_id res chain seq x y z
N MET A 1 50.63 94.56 129.26
CA MET A 1 51.70 94.05 128.36
C MET A 1 51.45 94.65 126.97
N LYS A 2 52.15 95.75 126.63
CA LYS A 2 53.34 95.82 125.76
C LYS A 2 53.02 95.81 124.24
N LYS A 3 53.07 97.03 123.64
CA LYS A 3 53.52 97.43 122.27
C LYS A 3 52.88 96.68 121.07
N LYS A 4 52.29 97.25 120.01
CA LYS A 4 52.61 98.42 119.14
C LYS A 4 51.67 98.31 117.89
N ASN A 5 51.32 99.30 117.05
CA ASN A 5 51.70 100.73 116.94
C ASN A 5 50.80 101.48 115.95
N LEU A 6 50.51 102.77 116.24
CA LEU A 6 49.93 103.83 115.39
C LEU A 6 48.59 103.50 114.70
N SER A 7 47.42 103.96 115.11
CA SER A 7 47.07 105.36 115.36
C SER A 7 45.97 105.49 116.43
N LEU A 8 45.98 104.57 117.40
CA LEU A 8 45.16 104.64 118.62
C LEU A 8 45.64 105.75 119.60
N GLN A 9 46.34 106.79 119.10
CA GLN A 9 47.00 107.83 119.91
C GLN A 9 46.56 109.27 119.57
N ILE A 10 45.35 109.46 119.04
CA ILE A 10 44.65 110.75 119.17
C ILE A 10 43.25 110.51 119.76
N LEU A 11 43.21 109.74 120.84
CA LEU A 11 42.14 109.76 121.83
C LEU A 11 42.84 109.76 123.20
N ALA A 12 42.70 110.87 123.94
CA ALA A 12 43.28 111.16 125.25
C ALA A 12 44.72 111.71 125.30
N LEU A 13 44.87 113.01 125.01
CA LEU A 13 45.53 113.97 125.91
C LEU A 13 45.30 115.42 125.44
N CYS A 14 45.12 116.30 126.42
CA CYS A 14 44.81 117.74 126.34
C CYS A 14 43.32 118.11 126.29
N VAL A 15 42.67 117.84 127.43
CA VAL A 15 41.86 118.85 128.13
C VAL A 15 42.66 120.17 128.20
N ALA A 16 42.19 121.24 127.56
CA ALA A 16 42.17 122.62 128.08
C ALA A 16 41.66 123.60 127.00
N ALA A 17 40.86 124.58 127.44
CA ALA A 17 40.20 125.64 126.68
C ALA A 17 38.97 125.20 125.85
N GLY A 18 37.80 125.64 126.32
CA GLY A 18 36.50 125.27 125.78
C GLY A 18 36.11 125.93 124.47
N SER A 19 34.90 125.57 124.04
CA SER A 19 34.08 126.03 122.91
C SER A 19 34.30 125.35 121.54
N MET A 20 33.34 124.49 121.14
CA MET A 20 32.72 124.44 119.79
C MET A 20 31.63 123.34 119.69
N PRO A 21 30.33 123.64 119.94
CA PRO A 21 29.21 122.75 119.58
C PRO A 21 28.54 123.04 118.22
N VAL A 22 29.13 123.84 117.32
CA VAL A 22 28.46 124.29 116.08
C VAL A 22 28.75 123.40 114.85
N LEU A 23 29.76 122.55 114.88
CA LEU A 23 30.15 121.71 113.72
C LEU A 23 29.48 120.33 113.67
N ALA A 24 29.10 119.75 114.82
CA ALA A 24 28.54 118.39 114.87
C ALA A 24 27.04 118.31 114.50
N SER A 25 26.24 119.36 114.72
CA SER A 25 24.81 119.38 114.36
C SER A 25 24.54 119.62 112.87
N LYS A 26 25.44 120.32 112.16
CA LYS A 26 25.33 120.55 110.71
C LYS A 26 25.58 119.29 109.88
N CYS A 27 26.48 118.40 110.30
CA CYS A 27 26.78 117.15 109.58
C CYS A 27 25.61 116.14 109.62
N THR A 28 24.91 116.01 110.74
CA THR A 28 23.82 115.01 110.86
C THR A 28 22.57 115.39 110.05
N VAL A 29 22.31 116.69 109.89
CA VAL A 29 21.17 117.19 109.10
C VAL A 29 21.45 117.07 107.59
N THR A 30 22.68 117.33 107.15
CA THR A 30 23.07 117.21 105.73
C THR A 30 23.06 115.76 105.23
N VAL A 31 23.45 114.80 106.08
CA VAL A 31 23.35 113.36 105.74
C VAL A 31 21.90 112.93 105.49
N LYS A 32 20.96 113.34 106.36
CA LYS A 32 19.53 112.97 106.22
C LYS A 32 18.86 113.56 104.98
N VAL A 33 19.21 114.78 104.59
CA VAL A 33 18.65 115.44 103.38
C VAL A 33 19.14 114.76 102.11
N LYS A 34 20.41 114.32 102.09
CA LYS A 34 21.00 113.58 100.96
C LYS A 34 20.40 112.18 100.81
N GLU A 35 20.16 111.47 101.92
CA GLU A 35 19.45 110.19 101.93
C GLU A 35 18.01 110.32 101.41
N LYS A 36 17.28 111.36 101.84
CA LYS A 36 15.91 111.61 101.39
C LYS A 36 15.83 111.89 99.89
N PHE A 37 16.73 112.71 99.35
CA PHE A 37 16.82 112.99 97.92
C PHE A 37 17.09 111.72 97.10
N ASN A 38 18.06 110.90 97.51
CA ASN A 38 18.39 109.65 96.81
C ASN A 38 17.23 108.64 96.80
N ALA A 39 16.49 108.53 97.92
CA ALA A 39 15.33 107.65 97.99
C ALA A 39 14.21 108.10 97.03
N LEU A 40 13.90 109.40 97.01
CA LEU A 40 12.89 109.98 96.11
C LEU A 40 13.30 109.88 94.64
N LYS A 41 14.58 110.15 94.33
CA LYS A 41 15.13 109.98 92.99
C LYS A 41 14.93 108.55 92.47
N SER A 42 15.26 107.56 93.30
CA SER A 42 15.09 106.15 92.94
C SER A 42 13.61 105.78 92.72
N GLN A 43 12.71 106.30 93.56
CA GLN A 43 11.26 106.12 93.38
C GLN A 43 10.77 106.74 92.06
N LEU A 44 11.21 107.97 91.74
CA LEU A 44 10.84 108.65 90.51
C LEU A 44 11.35 107.92 89.27
N GLN A 45 12.60 107.44 89.28
CA GLN A 45 13.17 106.66 88.17
C GLN A 45 12.38 105.38 87.88
N ASN A 46 11.89 104.69 88.92
CA ASN A 46 11.04 103.49 88.77
C ASN A 46 9.65 103.83 88.18
N LEU A 47 9.14 105.02 88.44
CA LEU A 47 7.89 105.49 87.83
C LEU A 47 8.11 105.91 86.37
N ILE A 48 9.23 106.58 86.07
CA ILE A 48 9.57 107.01 84.71
C ILE A 48 9.68 105.80 83.79
N SER A 49 10.33 104.70 84.20
CA SER A 49 10.48 103.48 83.38
C SER A 49 9.17 102.78 83.00
N LYS A 50 8.00 103.27 83.46
CA LYS A 50 6.67 102.74 83.16
C LYS A 50 5.87 103.62 82.20
N LEU A 51 6.48 104.69 81.67
CA LEU A 51 5.89 105.64 80.72
C LEU A 51 6.35 105.33 79.28
N SER A 52 5.84 106.05 78.28
CA SER A 52 6.29 105.89 76.90
C SER A 52 7.73 106.40 76.70
N ASP A 53 8.40 105.92 75.66
CA ASP A 53 9.82 106.23 75.39
C ASP A 53 10.08 107.75 75.27
N GLU A 54 9.15 108.50 74.67
CA GLU A 54 9.23 109.97 74.56
C GLU A 54 9.09 110.68 75.91
N GLU A 55 8.17 110.22 76.76
CA GLU A 55 8.01 110.77 78.12
C GLU A 55 9.17 110.39 79.04
N GLN A 56 9.73 109.20 78.86
CA GLN A 56 10.92 108.75 79.57
C GLN A 56 12.12 109.65 79.31
N GLN A 57 12.32 110.05 78.06
CA GLN A 57 13.43 110.92 77.67
C GLN A 57 13.32 112.30 78.35
N GLU A 58 12.17 112.95 78.26
CA GLU A 58 11.95 114.29 78.83
C GLU A 58 12.08 114.30 80.37
N LEU A 59 11.49 113.31 81.05
CA LEU A 59 11.52 113.23 82.52
C LEU A 59 12.90 112.85 83.08
N ASN A 60 13.67 112.03 82.37
CA ASN A 60 15.03 111.70 82.78
C ASN A 60 15.96 112.90 82.65
N GLU A 61 15.86 113.69 81.57
CA GLU A 61 16.61 114.94 81.42
C GLU A 61 16.25 115.95 82.51
N TRP A 62 14.97 116.09 82.85
CA TRP A 62 14.52 116.93 83.94
C TRP A 62 15.12 116.50 85.30
N LEU A 63 15.10 115.19 85.61
CA LEU A 63 15.64 114.66 86.86
C LEU A 63 17.16 114.82 87.00
N VAL A 64 17.90 114.69 85.89
CA VAL A 64 19.36 114.92 85.86
C VAL A 64 19.68 116.39 86.16
N ASN A 65 18.88 117.34 85.68
CA ASN A 65 19.06 118.75 85.99
C ASN A 65 18.78 119.05 87.48
N GLN A 66 17.72 118.45 88.05
CA GLN A 66 17.44 118.58 89.50
C GLN A 66 18.57 118.02 90.37
N GLU A 67 19.20 116.92 89.95
CA GLU A 67 20.36 116.35 90.65
C GLU A 67 21.60 117.23 90.56
N ARG A 68 21.83 117.91 89.43
CA ARG A 68 22.97 118.82 89.26
C ARG A 68 22.89 120.03 90.19
N GLU A 69 21.69 120.53 90.44
CA GLU A 69 21.45 121.72 91.27
C GLU A 69 21.43 121.41 92.78
N PHE A 70 21.24 120.14 93.16
CA PHE A 70 21.18 119.69 94.54
C PHE A 70 22.57 119.65 95.20
N LYS A 71 22.77 120.42 96.27
CA LYS A 71 24.06 120.59 96.95
C LYS A 71 24.21 119.69 98.18
N GLY A 72 23.11 119.25 98.76
CA GLY A 72 23.05 118.40 99.95
C GLY A 72 23.46 119.13 101.24
N ASP A 73 23.30 120.46 101.28
CA ASP A 73 23.68 121.33 102.39
C ASP A 73 22.47 121.77 103.26
N ASN A 74 21.26 121.28 102.94
CA ASN A 74 19.98 121.64 103.58
C ASN A 74 19.64 123.14 103.42
N SER A 75 20.12 123.76 102.35
CA SER A 75 19.68 125.09 101.94
C SER A 75 18.20 125.10 101.53
N GLN A 76 17.62 126.29 101.46
CA GLN A 76 16.25 126.46 101.00
C GLN A 76 16.06 125.92 99.57
N GLY A 77 17.09 126.00 98.72
CA GLY A 77 17.08 125.43 97.37
C GLY A 77 17.00 123.89 97.37
N ASP A 78 17.75 123.21 98.24
CA ASP A 78 17.68 121.74 98.34
C ASP A 78 16.29 121.25 98.80
N ASN A 79 15.64 121.98 99.72
CA ASN A 79 14.30 121.64 100.18
C ASN A 79 13.23 121.84 99.10
N GLU A 80 13.42 122.85 98.23
CA GLU A 80 12.53 123.11 97.09
C GLU A 80 12.69 122.06 95.99
N ILE A 81 13.92 121.61 95.71
CA ILE A 81 14.19 120.49 94.80
C ILE A 81 13.54 119.19 95.30
N ILE A 82 13.69 118.87 96.59
CA ILE A 82 13.04 117.68 97.19
C ILE A 82 11.52 117.74 97.04
N LYS A 83 10.91 118.89 97.29
CA LYS A 83 9.47 119.09 97.14
C LYS A 83 9.01 118.93 95.68
N ASN A 84 9.76 119.46 94.73
CA ASN A 84 9.46 119.33 93.30
C ASN A 84 9.51 117.86 92.84
N ILE A 85 10.47 117.08 93.34
CA ILE A 85 10.54 115.64 93.05
C ILE A 85 9.36 114.90 93.67
N GLU A 86 8.99 115.20 94.92
CA GLU A 86 7.80 114.62 95.58
C GLU A 86 6.50 114.92 94.82
N GLU A 87 6.31 116.15 94.35
CA GLU A 87 5.14 116.53 93.55
C GLU A 87 5.12 115.79 92.20
N LYS A 88 6.26 115.64 91.52
CA LYS A 88 6.34 114.91 90.25
C LYS A 88 6.03 113.42 90.43
N ILE A 89 6.51 112.80 91.50
CA ILE A 89 6.19 111.41 91.88
C ILE A 89 4.66 111.25 92.05
N ASN A 90 4.01 112.18 92.76
CA ASN A 90 2.56 112.11 92.99
C ASN A 90 1.76 112.25 91.70
N VAL A 91 2.14 113.19 90.82
CA VAL A 91 1.48 113.38 89.51
C VAL A 91 1.62 112.13 88.64
N LEU A 92 2.82 111.57 88.53
CA LEU A 92 3.05 110.36 87.73
C LEU A 92 2.34 109.13 88.32
N THR A 93 2.33 108.99 89.64
CA THR A 93 1.60 107.91 90.32
C THR A 93 0.11 107.98 90.02
N LYS A 94 -0.48 109.18 90.02
CA LYS A 94 -1.90 109.37 89.66
C LYS A 94 -2.17 109.03 88.20
N LYS A 95 -1.31 109.49 87.28
CA LYS A 95 -1.42 109.21 85.83
C LYS A 95 -1.31 107.71 85.51
N ILE A 96 -0.35 107.00 86.11
CA ILE A 96 -0.17 105.55 85.94
C ILE A 96 -1.37 104.76 86.49
N ASN A 97 -1.96 105.21 87.60
CA ASN A 97 -3.15 104.58 88.17
C ASN A 97 -4.43 104.84 87.34
N GLU A 98 -4.53 105.99 86.67
CA GLU A 98 -5.63 106.30 85.74
C GLU A 98 -5.52 105.47 84.43
N GLN A 99 -4.31 105.23 83.91
CA GLN A 99 -4.08 104.32 82.76
C GLN A 99 -4.47 102.86 83.07
N LYS A 100 -4.28 102.38 84.31
CA LYS A 100 -4.72 101.03 84.72
C LYS A 100 -6.25 100.88 84.79
N LYS A 101 -7.01 101.96 85.00
CA LYS A 101 -8.49 101.92 85.01
C LYS A 101 -9.10 101.88 83.60
N GLN A 102 -8.35 102.24 82.54
CA GLN A 102 -8.83 102.17 81.16
C GLN A 102 -8.55 100.82 80.46
N ASN A 103 -7.77 99.92 81.06
CA ASN A 103 -7.42 98.59 80.51
C ASN A 103 -8.02 97.41 81.31
N SER A 104 -9.31 97.49 81.69
CA SER A 104 -10.10 96.32 82.12
C SER A 104 -11.22 96.04 81.11
N PRO A 105 -11.39 94.79 80.62
CA PRO A 105 -12.35 94.46 79.55
C PRO A 105 -13.80 94.47 80.06
N SER A 106 -14.75 94.76 79.16
CA SER A 106 -16.17 94.91 79.48
C SER A 106 -16.89 93.56 79.66
N LYS A 107 -18.06 93.58 80.32
CA LYS A 107 -18.86 92.40 80.72
C LYS A 107 -19.45 91.59 79.54
N ASP A 108 -19.46 92.13 78.32
CA ASP A 108 -20.10 91.51 77.14
C ASP A 108 -19.16 90.55 76.37
N GLU A 109 -17.85 90.80 76.32
CA GLU A 109 -16.87 89.94 75.60
C GLU A 109 -16.65 88.58 76.27
N ASN A 110 -16.77 88.52 77.60
CA ASN A 110 -16.62 87.29 78.38
C ASN A 110 -17.82 86.33 78.15
N LYS A 111 -18.98 86.85 77.74
CA LYS A 111 -20.15 86.03 77.39
C LYS A 111 -20.00 85.39 76.00
N GLU A 112 -19.48 86.13 75.03
CA GLU A 112 -19.28 85.62 73.66
C GLU A 112 -18.18 84.56 73.56
N LEU A 113 -17.08 84.72 74.30
CA LEU A 113 -16.02 83.71 74.35
C LEU A 113 -16.51 82.37 74.91
N ASN A 114 -17.27 82.41 76.00
CA ASN A 114 -17.87 81.21 76.60
C ASN A 114 -18.84 80.51 75.64
N ILE A 115 -19.64 81.27 74.88
CA ILE A 115 -20.52 80.70 73.84
C ILE A 115 -19.72 80.01 72.73
N ALA A 116 -18.63 80.63 72.25
CA ALA A 116 -17.77 80.05 71.22
C ALA A 116 -17.07 78.76 71.70
N ILE A 117 -16.62 78.72 72.96
CA ILE A 117 -16.02 77.53 73.58
C ILE A 117 -17.03 76.38 73.69
N GLU A 118 -18.26 76.66 74.12
CA GLU A 118 -19.32 75.64 74.19
C GLU A 118 -19.70 75.10 72.79
N GLN A 119 -19.72 75.97 71.77
CA GLN A 119 -19.90 75.54 70.38
C GLN A 119 -18.78 74.61 69.91
N LEU A 120 -17.51 74.94 70.21
CA LEU A 120 -16.38 74.07 69.88
C LEU A 120 -16.48 72.71 70.58
N LYS A 121 -16.80 72.67 71.88
CA LYS A 121 -16.99 71.42 72.63
C LYS A 121 -18.07 70.55 71.99
N LYS A 122 -19.21 71.15 71.63
CA LYS A 122 -20.30 70.45 70.93
C LYS A 122 -19.84 69.90 69.59
N SER A 123 -19.18 70.70 68.76
CA SER A 123 -18.65 70.28 67.46
C SER A 123 -17.62 69.15 67.60
N LYS A 124 -16.75 69.19 68.63
CA LYS A 124 -15.79 68.11 68.93
C LYS A 124 -16.48 66.80 69.30
N GLN A 125 -17.49 66.86 70.17
CA GLN A 125 -18.25 65.66 70.55
C GLN A 125 -18.98 65.06 69.35
N GLU A 126 -19.58 65.90 68.50
CA GLU A 126 -20.26 65.46 67.28
C GLU A 126 -19.29 64.81 66.28
N LEU A 127 -18.06 65.32 66.14
CA LEU A 127 -17.03 64.71 65.31
C LEU A 127 -16.55 63.38 65.89
N GLN A 128 -16.33 63.29 67.19
CA GLN A 128 -15.95 62.04 67.87
C GLN A 128 -16.99 60.94 67.66
N ASN A 129 -18.28 61.24 67.88
CA ASN A 129 -19.36 60.28 67.65
C ASN A 129 -19.39 59.79 66.18
N LEU A 130 -19.07 60.66 65.23
CA LEU A 130 -19.03 60.31 63.81
C LEU A 130 -17.80 59.45 63.47
N ILE A 131 -16.65 59.71 64.11
CA ILE A 131 -15.44 58.88 64.00
C ILE A 131 -15.72 57.47 64.51
N ASP A 132 -16.34 57.32 65.68
CA ASP A 132 -16.68 56.01 66.24
C ASP A 132 -17.66 55.25 65.33
N PHE A 133 -18.72 55.93 64.87
CA PHE A 133 -19.65 55.35 63.89
C PHE A 133 -18.94 54.90 62.60
N SER A 134 -18.04 55.73 62.06
CA SER A 134 -17.29 55.39 60.84
C SER A 134 -16.35 54.19 61.04
N ALA A 135 -15.74 54.05 62.21
CA ALA A 135 -14.86 52.94 62.55
C ALA A 135 -15.64 51.62 62.61
N ASP A 136 -16.82 51.62 63.24
CA ASP A 136 -17.72 50.45 63.29
C ASP A 136 -18.19 50.02 61.89
N GLN A 137 -18.21 50.94 60.94
CA GLN A 137 -18.53 50.68 59.53
C GLN A 137 -17.30 50.35 58.66
N GLY A 138 -16.10 50.34 59.25
CA GLY A 138 -14.84 50.08 58.56
C GLY A 138 -14.43 51.17 57.57
N ILE A 139 -14.79 52.43 57.84
CA ILE A 139 -14.41 53.60 57.02
C ILE A 139 -13.16 54.26 57.60
N GLU A 140 -12.25 54.67 56.72
CA GLU A 140 -11.06 55.41 57.10
C GLU A 140 -11.41 56.79 57.70
N ASN A 141 -10.96 57.04 58.93
CA ASN A 141 -11.25 58.27 59.68
C ASN A 141 -10.00 58.96 60.25
N SER A 142 -8.81 58.54 59.81
CA SER A 142 -7.49 59.01 60.26
C SER A 142 -7.38 60.53 60.27
N LYS A 143 -7.78 61.20 59.19
CA LYS A 143 -7.76 62.66 59.03
C LYS A 143 -8.70 63.38 59.99
N ALA A 144 -9.90 62.84 60.21
CA ALA A 144 -10.87 63.43 61.14
C ALA A 144 -10.37 63.34 62.59
N LYS A 145 -9.74 62.21 62.94
CA LYS A 145 -9.12 61.99 64.25
C LYS A 145 -7.95 62.95 64.51
N GLU A 146 -7.07 63.13 63.53
CA GLU A 146 -5.96 64.09 63.60
C GLU A 146 -6.45 65.54 63.86
N ILE A 147 -7.53 65.96 63.18
CA ILE A 147 -8.11 67.30 63.35
C ILE A 147 -8.78 67.45 64.73
N LEU A 148 -9.40 66.39 65.24
CA LEU A 148 -9.99 66.38 66.59
C LEU A 148 -8.91 66.55 67.68
N ASP A 149 -7.81 65.81 67.54
CA ASP A 149 -6.69 65.77 68.49
C ASP A 149 -5.88 67.08 68.49
N SER A 150 -5.76 67.76 67.34
CA SER A 150 -4.95 68.98 67.16
C SER A 150 -5.63 70.30 67.59
N THR A 151 -6.90 70.28 68.01
CA THR A 151 -7.69 71.50 68.27
C THR A 151 -7.90 71.80 69.77
N ASN A 152 -6.85 71.84 70.59
CA ASN A 152 -6.96 72.13 72.04
C ASN A 152 -7.29 73.60 72.36
N ILE A 153 -7.90 73.87 73.52
CA ILE A 153 -8.23 75.23 74.01
C ILE A 153 -7.25 75.59 75.14
N GLU A 154 -6.65 76.78 75.09
CA GLU A 154 -5.74 77.31 76.13
C GLU A 154 -6.47 78.36 76.98
N GLU A 155 -6.06 78.56 78.24
CA GLU A 155 -6.73 79.48 79.20
C GLU A 155 -6.79 80.95 78.73
N ASN A 156 -6.01 81.32 77.73
CA ASN A 156 -5.92 82.65 77.12
C ASN A 156 -6.36 82.70 75.64
N SER A 157 -7.00 81.64 75.10
CA SER A 157 -7.41 81.61 73.70
C SER A 157 -8.35 82.74 73.33
N SER A 158 -8.08 83.41 72.21
CA SER A 158 -8.94 84.48 71.69
C SER A 158 -10.23 83.93 71.08
N ILE A 159 -11.30 84.75 71.05
CA ILE A 159 -12.57 84.38 70.39
C ILE A 159 -12.34 83.98 68.92
N SER A 160 -11.41 84.66 68.24
CA SER A 160 -11.06 84.37 66.84
C SER A 160 -10.43 82.98 66.66
N GLU A 161 -9.50 82.60 67.53
CA GLU A 161 -8.86 81.27 67.51
C GLU A 161 -9.86 80.14 67.77
N VAL A 162 -10.77 80.33 68.73
CA VAL A 162 -11.82 79.33 69.04
C VAL A 162 -12.77 79.15 67.85
N LYS A 163 -13.15 80.25 67.17
CA LYS A 163 -13.97 80.20 65.94
C LYS A 163 -13.24 79.49 64.79
N GLU A 164 -11.94 79.75 64.60
CA GLU A 164 -11.15 79.07 63.57
C GLU A 164 -11.05 77.56 63.81
N LYS A 165 -10.73 77.14 65.04
CA LYS A 165 -10.70 75.73 65.45
C LYS A 165 -12.07 75.06 65.27
N THR A 166 -13.16 75.76 65.60
CA THR A 166 -14.54 75.28 65.38
C THR A 166 -14.83 75.05 63.90
N ASN A 167 -14.42 75.97 63.02
CA ASN A 167 -14.59 75.82 61.58
C ASN A 167 -13.81 74.62 61.02
N LYS A 168 -12.59 74.37 61.51
CA LYS A 168 -11.80 73.19 61.13
C LYS A 168 -12.49 71.88 61.54
N ILE A 169 -13.01 71.82 62.76
CA ILE A 169 -13.80 70.65 63.24
C ILE A 169 -15.06 70.45 62.41
N ASN A 170 -15.81 71.52 62.15
CA ASN A 170 -17.04 71.43 61.35
C ASN A 170 -16.76 70.97 59.91
N LYS A 171 -15.65 71.44 59.30
CA LYS A 171 -15.22 70.97 57.98
C LYS A 171 -14.84 69.49 58.00
N ALA A 172 -14.04 69.04 58.98
CA ALA A 172 -13.68 67.64 59.14
C ALA A 172 -14.90 66.73 59.35
N LYS A 173 -15.89 67.21 60.11
CA LYS A 173 -17.18 66.54 60.28
C LYS A 173 -17.92 66.40 58.95
N GLN A 174 -18.04 67.47 58.18
CA GLN A 174 -18.71 67.45 56.88
C GLN A 174 -18.00 66.52 55.88
N ASP A 175 -16.67 66.56 55.82
CA ASP A 175 -15.87 65.69 54.95
C ASP A 175 -16.06 64.21 55.30
N LEU A 176 -16.08 63.86 56.60
CA LEU A 176 -16.34 62.49 57.06
C LEU A 176 -17.80 62.06 56.79
N GLN A 177 -18.78 62.95 56.95
CA GLN A 177 -20.18 62.68 56.58
C GLN A 177 -20.33 62.35 55.10
N ASN A 178 -19.71 63.15 54.23
CA ASN A 178 -19.71 62.91 52.78
C ASN A 178 -19.04 61.57 52.44
N LEU A 179 -17.91 61.24 53.08
CA LEU A 179 -17.21 59.97 52.85
C LEU A 179 -18.06 58.76 53.28
N ILE A 180 -18.77 58.85 54.41
CA ILE A 180 -19.69 57.80 54.87
C ILE A 180 -20.81 57.61 53.84
N GLU A 181 -21.42 58.69 53.37
CA GLU A 181 -22.52 58.65 52.41
C GLU A 181 -22.07 58.10 51.05
N ASP A 182 -20.93 58.56 50.52
CA ASP A 182 -20.34 58.05 49.27
C ASP A 182 -20.02 56.56 49.37
N THR A 183 -19.46 56.12 50.50
CA THR A 183 -19.13 54.70 50.72
C THR A 183 -20.39 53.84 50.79
N LYS A 184 -21.44 54.34 51.45
CA LYS A 184 -22.75 53.68 51.52
C LYS A 184 -23.40 53.57 50.14
N ASN A 185 -23.38 54.63 49.34
CA ASN A 185 -23.93 54.63 47.99
C ASN A 185 -23.17 53.67 47.06
N LYS A 186 -21.83 53.60 47.17
CA LYS A 186 -21.04 52.60 46.43
C LYS A 186 -21.41 51.16 46.82
N ALA A 187 -21.52 50.86 48.11
CA ALA A 187 -21.92 49.53 48.58
C ALA A 187 -23.33 49.15 48.12
N LYS A 188 -24.29 50.10 48.14
CA LYS A 188 -25.66 49.89 47.64
C LYS A 188 -25.69 49.61 46.14
N ASN A 189 -24.92 50.38 45.35
CA ASN A 189 -24.80 50.15 43.91
C ASN A 189 -24.20 48.77 43.61
N GLU A 190 -23.18 48.34 44.34
CA GLU A 190 -22.58 47.02 44.18
C GLU A 190 -23.58 45.90 44.50
N PHE A 191 -24.34 46.06 45.60
CA PHE A 191 -25.44 45.15 45.95
C PHE A 191 -26.49 45.07 44.83
N ASP A 192 -26.95 46.20 44.31
CA ASP A 192 -27.98 46.25 43.25
C ASP A 192 -27.49 45.59 41.95
N ILE A 193 -26.23 45.82 41.57
CA ILE A 193 -25.59 45.15 40.43
C ILE A 193 -25.58 43.64 40.64
N LYS A 194 -25.08 43.15 41.78
CA LYS A 194 -25.03 41.72 42.09
C LYS A 194 -26.41 41.09 42.15
N LYS A 195 -27.38 41.79 42.73
CA LYS A 195 -28.76 41.32 42.79
C LYS A 195 -29.37 41.18 41.38
N GLN A 196 -29.07 42.10 40.49
CA GLN A 196 -29.48 42.05 39.09
C GLN A 196 -28.75 40.95 38.29
N GLU A 197 -27.47 40.70 38.57
CA GLU A 197 -26.73 39.57 38.01
C GLU A 197 -27.40 38.24 38.38
N LEU A 198 -27.73 38.04 39.66
CA LEU A 198 -28.43 36.83 40.14
C LEU A 198 -29.79 36.65 39.46
N LYS A 199 -30.58 37.72 39.37
CA LYS A 199 -31.88 37.70 38.68
C LYS A 199 -31.72 37.27 37.21
N THR A 200 -30.77 37.88 36.51
CA THR A 200 -30.48 37.56 35.11
C THR A 200 -30.07 36.10 34.93
N LEU A 201 -29.26 35.57 35.84
CA LEU A 201 -28.80 34.18 35.81
C LEU A 201 -29.97 33.20 36.04
N ILE A 202 -30.85 33.50 36.98
CA ILE A 202 -32.07 32.73 37.28
C ILE A 202 -33.03 32.69 36.08
N GLU A 203 -33.19 33.82 35.38
CA GLU A 203 -34.08 33.95 34.21
C GLU A 203 -33.45 33.39 32.92
N SER A 204 -32.15 33.06 32.94
CA SER A 204 -31.46 32.53 31.75
C SER A 204 -31.99 31.16 31.33
N GLU A 205 -32.01 30.91 30.01
CA GLU A 205 -32.40 29.60 29.45
C GLU A 205 -31.52 28.46 29.99
N LYS A 206 -30.25 28.77 30.30
CA LYS A 206 -29.30 27.83 30.91
C LYS A 206 -29.74 27.33 32.29
N ALA A 207 -30.57 28.10 33.01
CA ALA A 207 -31.12 27.77 34.32
C ALA A 207 -32.57 27.25 34.26
N ARG A 208 -33.12 26.97 33.07
CA ARG A 208 -34.52 26.59 32.91
C ARG A 208 -34.87 25.25 33.57
N ASN A 209 -33.98 24.27 33.45
CA ASN A 209 -34.20 22.88 33.91
C ASN A 209 -33.36 22.54 35.14
N ILE A 210 -33.11 23.51 36.01
CA ILE A 210 -32.27 23.38 37.19
C ILE A 210 -33.06 23.81 38.41
N ASP A 211 -32.92 23.08 39.52
CA ASP A 211 -33.47 23.52 40.79
C ASP A 211 -32.72 24.76 41.29
N LYS A 212 -33.44 25.89 41.26
CA LYS A 212 -32.97 27.22 41.65
C LYS A 212 -33.81 27.82 42.78
N SER A 213 -34.52 26.97 43.53
CA SER A 213 -35.44 27.39 44.59
C SER A 213 -34.72 28.16 45.71
N GLU A 214 -33.55 27.70 46.13
CA GLU A 214 -32.71 28.34 47.14
C GLU A 214 -32.23 29.73 46.68
N GLU A 215 -31.70 29.83 45.46
CA GLU A 215 -31.18 31.08 44.91
C GLU A 215 -32.30 32.09 44.61
N GLN A 216 -33.46 31.61 44.18
CA GLN A 216 -34.67 32.44 44.03
C GLN A 216 -35.15 32.99 45.38
N ASN A 217 -35.10 32.17 46.44
CA ASN A 217 -35.42 32.61 47.78
C ASN A 217 -34.45 33.70 48.27
N VAL A 218 -33.14 33.52 48.03
CA VAL A 218 -32.12 34.54 48.33
C VAL A 218 -32.39 35.85 47.59
N LEU A 219 -32.71 35.80 46.30
CA LEU A 219 -33.05 36.99 45.49
C LEU A 219 -34.25 37.76 46.06
N ASN A 220 -35.29 37.04 46.46
CA ASN A 220 -36.55 37.62 46.92
C ASN A 220 -36.44 38.21 48.35
N THR A 221 -35.72 37.52 49.24
CA THR A 221 -35.67 37.86 50.67
C THR A 221 -34.53 38.82 51.03
N THR A 222 -33.42 38.79 50.30
CA THR A 222 -32.25 39.64 50.59
C THR A 222 -32.47 41.03 50.00
N ASN A 223 -32.80 42.01 50.85
CA ASN A 223 -33.03 43.40 50.47
C ASN A 223 -32.22 44.37 51.34
N VAL A 224 -31.81 45.49 50.75
CA VAL A 224 -31.17 46.61 51.46
C VAL A 224 -32.19 47.71 51.68
N ALA A 225 -32.47 48.04 52.95
CA ALA A 225 -33.30 49.20 53.31
C ALA A 225 -32.45 50.48 53.32
N GLU A 226 -33.08 51.65 53.16
CA GLU A 226 -32.43 52.97 53.25
C GLU A 226 -31.65 53.16 54.56
N SER A 227 -32.16 52.60 55.66
CA SER A 227 -31.56 52.64 56.98
C SER A 227 -30.42 51.63 57.20
N SER A 228 -30.14 50.75 56.23
CA SER A 228 -29.07 49.75 56.37
C SER A 228 -27.72 50.44 56.49
N ASN A 229 -26.89 49.92 57.38
CA ASN A 229 -25.51 50.35 57.51
C ASN A 229 -24.64 49.66 56.44
N ILE A 230 -23.39 50.10 56.29
CA ILE A 230 -22.49 49.63 55.23
C ILE A 230 -22.10 48.15 55.46
N SER A 231 -21.86 47.77 56.71
CA SER A 231 -21.55 46.37 57.07
C SER A 231 -22.68 45.40 56.68
N ASP A 232 -23.94 45.80 56.87
CA ASP A 232 -25.13 45.02 56.51
C ASP A 232 -25.28 44.91 54.99
N ILE A 233 -24.99 45.99 54.26
CA ILE A 233 -25.02 45.97 52.79
C ILE A 233 -23.95 45.02 52.25
N LYS A 234 -22.72 45.09 52.78
CA LYS A 234 -21.63 44.21 52.38
C LYS A 234 -21.92 42.74 52.68
N SER A 235 -22.48 42.44 53.86
CA SER A 235 -22.83 41.06 54.23
C SER A 235 -23.94 40.50 53.33
N LYS A 236 -24.98 41.29 53.03
CA LYS A 236 -26.04 40.92 52.08
C LYS A 236 -25.53 40.76 50.64
N THR A 237 -24.57 41.58 50.22
CA THR A 237 -23.92 41.44 48.91
C THR A 237 -23.21 40.09 48.79
N LYS A 238 -22.47 39.68 49.83
CA LYS A 238 -21.78 38.38 49.86
C LYS A 238 -22.75 37.20 49.75
N ILE A 239 -23.91 37.27 50.41
CA ILE A 239 -24.97 36.24 50.30
C ILE A 239 -25.45 36.09 48.85
N ILE A 240 -25.63 37.22 48.14
CA ILE A 240 -26.00 37.20 46.72
C ILE A 240 -24.89 36.58 45.86
N GLU A 241 -23.62 36.90 46.11
CA GLU A 241 -22.48 36.33 45.38
C GLU A 241 -22.36 34.81 45.58
N GLU A 242 -22.57 34.32 46.80
CA GLU A 242 -22.59 32.89 47.09
C GLU A 242 -23.72 32.17 46.33
N ALA A 243 -24.90 32.79 46.24
CA ALA A 243 -26.01 32.27 45.43
C ALA A 243 -25.69 32.25 43.92
N ILE A 244 -25.04 33.30 43.40
CA ILE A 244 -24.57 33.32 41.99
C ILE A 244 -23.60 32.17 41.73
N ASN A 245 -22.63 31.95 42.62
CA ASN A 245 -21.65 30.87 42.49
C ASN A 245 -22.31 29.49 42.55
N SER A 246 -23.25 29.29 43.47
CA SER A 246 -24.04 28.05 43.58
C SER A 246 -24.82 27.75 42.30
N LEU A 247 -25.61 28.71 41.81
CA LEU A 247 -26.40 28.53 40.59
C LEU A 247 -25.51 28.29 39.36
N THR A 248 -24.40 29.01 39.26
CA THR A 248 -23.41 28.82 38.18
C THR A 248 -22.86 27.40 38.19
N LYS A 249 -22.55 26.85 39.37
CA LYS A 249 -22.11 25.46 39.52
C LYS A 249 -23.19 24.48 39.06
N LYS A 250 -24.44 24.65 39.52
CA LYS A 250 -25.58 23.82 39.10
C LYS A 250 -25.79 23.87 37.58
N ILE A 251 -25.65 25.04 36.94
CA ILE A 251 -25.69 25.22 35.47
C ILE A 251 -24.62 24.40 34.77
N ASN A 252 -23.38 24.46 35.24
CA ASN A 252 -22.28 23.73 34.64
C ASN A 252 -22.44 22.20 34.79
N GLU A 253 -22.92 21.73 35.95
CA GLU A 253 -23.21 20.31 36.17
C GLU A 253 -24.31 19.79 35.24
N GLN A 254 -25.39 20.55 35.07
CA GLN A 254 -26.48 20.17 34.17
C GLN A 254 -26.03 20.17 32.71
N LYS A 255 -25.23 21.15 32.29
CA LYS A 255 -24.64 21.19 30.95
C LYS A 255 -23.77 19.96 30.68
N ASN A 256 -22.91 19.58 31.62
CA ASN A 256 -22.08 18.38 31.48
C ASN A 256 -22.92 17.10 31.38
N LYS A 257 -24.02 16.98 32.15
CA LYS A 257 -24.95 15.84 32.03
C LYS A 257 -25.59 15.77 30.65
N GLN A 258 -26.00 16.93 30.10
CA GLN A 258 -26.61 16.99 28.77
C GLN A 258 -25.61 16.64 27.66
N GLU A 259 -24.38 17.16 27.73
CA GLU A 259 -23.31 16.82 26.78
C GLU A 259 -22.95 15.33 26.84
N PHE A 260 -22.92 14.74 28.05
CA PHE A 260 -22.73 13.31 28.22
C PHE A 260 -23.84 12.48 27.56
N GLU A 261 -25.11 12.84 27.79
CA GLU A 261 -26.24 12.11 27.21
C GLU A 261 -26.27 12.25 25.68
N GLN A 262 -25.93 13.42 25.15
CA GLN A 262 -25.80 13.61 23.69
C GLN A 262 -24.67 12.74 23.11
N ALA A 263 -23.49 12.73 23.73
CA ALA A 263 -22.37 11.90 23.28
C ALA A 263 -22.73 10.41 23.29
N LYS A 264 -23.50 9.97 24.30
CA LYS A 264 -24.03 8.61 24.41
C LYS A 264 -25.06 8.31 23.31
N GLN A 265 -25.97 9.22 23.00
CA GLN A 265 -26.93 9.04 21.90
C GLN A 265 -26.22 8.92 20.55
N ASP A 266 -25.22 9.78 20.29
CA ASP A 266 -24.43 9.73 19.06
C ASP A 266 -23.64 8.41 18.94
N PHE A 267 -23.07 7.95 20.06
CA PHE A 267 -22.42 6.64 20.14
C PHE A 267 -23.38 5.49 19.77
N GLU A 268 -24.55 5.42 20.40
CA GLU A 268 -25.53 4.35 20.15
C GLU A 268 -26.04 4.38 18.70
N LYS A 269 -26.20 5.58 18.12
CA LYS A 269 -26.55 5.74 16.71
C LYS A 269 -25.46 5.16 15.80
N ILE A 270 -24.19 5.55 15.99
CA ILE A 270 -23.06 5.04 15.19
C ILE A 270 -22.92 3.53 15.33
N LYS A 271 -23.05 3.02 16.57
CA LYS A 271 -23.02 1.59 16.89
C LYS A 271 -24.10 0.83 16.12
N LYS A 272 -25.33 1.34 16.12
CA LYS A 272 -26.46 0.74 15.39
C LYS A 272 -26.25 0.78 13.87
N GLU A 273 -25.81 1.91 13.32
CA GLU A 273 -25.53 2.03 11.89
C GLU A 273 -24.44 1.04 11.42
N LEU A 274 -23.39 0.84 12.24
CA LEU A 274 -22.36 -0.16 11.97
C LEU A 274 -22.93 -1.60 12.06
N GLN A 275 -23.79 -1.89 13.04
CA GLN A 275 -24.49 -3.18 13.13
C GLN A 275 -25.34 -3.47 11.90
N GLU A 276 -26.12 -2.50 11.44
CA GLU A 276 -26.95 -2.62 10.24
C GLU A 276 -26.11 -2.88 9.00
N LEU A 277 -24.97 -2.17 8.86
CA LEU A 277 -24.03 -2.38 7.75
C LEU A 277 -23.43 -3.79 7.77
N ILE A 278 -22.98 -4.27 8.93
CA ILE A 278 -22.43 -5.62 9.11
C ILE A 278 -23.47 -6.71 8.78
N ALA A 279 -24.73 -6.46 9.07
CA ALA A 279 -25.81 -7.41 8.79
C ALA A 279 -26.11 -7.57 7.29
N THR A 280 -25.61 -6.67 6.43
CA THR A 280 -25.83 -6.77 4.99
C THR A 280 -25.13 -7.99 4.38
N PRO A 281 -25.70 -8.60 3.32
CA PRO A 281 -25.03 -9.69 2.59
C PRO A 281 -23.66 -9.27 2.05
N ASP A 282 -23.51 -8.01 1.63
CA ASP A 282 -22.27 -7.48 1.08
C ASP A 282 -21.14 -7.43 2.13
N ALA A 283 -21.45 -7.11 3.39
CA ALA A 283 -20.46 -7.07 4.46
C ALA A 283 -19.87 -8.45 4.81
N LYS A 284 -20.60 -9.54 4.54
CA LYS A 284 -20.11 -10.93 4.74
C LYS A 284 -19.13 -11.38 3.66
N GLU A 285 -19.09 -10.67 2.53
CA GLU A 285 -18.25 -10.99 1.39
C GLU A 285 -16.92 -10.23 1.39
N VAL A 286 -16.66 -9.40 2.42
CA VAL A 286 -15.41 -8.66 2.62
C VAL A 286 -14.62 -9.21 3.80
N GLU A 287 -13.28 -9.16 3.70
CA GLU A 287 -12.38 -9.63 4.75
C GLU A 287 -12.39 -8.73 6.00
N ASN A 288 -12.12 -9.35 7.16
CA ASN A 288 -12.04 -8.75 8.50
C ASN A 288 -13.38 -8.40 9.16
N ILE A 289 -14.50 -8.98 8.70
CA ILE A 289 -15.79 -8.77 9.35
C ILE A 289 -15.81 -9.25 10.81
N ASP A 290 -15.05 -10.30 11.13
CA ASP A 290 -14.94 -10.84 12.49
C ASP A 290 -14.23 -9.87 13.45
N ASP A 291 -13.16 -9.21 12.98
CA ASP A 291 -12.44 -8.20 13.77
C ASP A 291 -13.31 -6.94 13.99
N ILE A 292 -14.09 -6.55 12.97
CA ILE A 292 -15.05 -5.44 13.08
C ILE A 292 -16.15 -5.80 14.08
N ASN A 293 -16.69 -7.02 14.02
CA ASN A 293 -17.67 -7.52 14.99
C ASN A 293 -17.11 -7.54 16.40
N LYS A 294 -15.86 -7.96 16.58
CA LYS A 294 -15.17 -7.93 17.87
C LYS A 294 -15.06 -6.50 18.39
N THR A 295 -14.58 -5.57 17.56
CA THR A 295 -14.45 -4.14 17.91
C THR A 295 -15.80 -3.53 18.32
N LEU A 296 -16.86 -3.85 17.58
CA LEU A 296 -18.22 -3.42 17.87
C LEU A 296 -18.75 -3.97 19.20
N ASN A 297 -18.47 -5.24 19.50
CA ASN A 297 -18.91 -5.90 20.73
C ASN A 297 -18.13 -5.42 21.96
N GLU A 298 -16.86 -5.07 21.80
CA GLU A 298 -16.01 -4.49 22.84
C GLU A 298 -16.39 -3.03 23.15
N ALA A 299 -17.00 -2.32 22.20
CA ALA A 299 -17.52 -0.98 22.39
C ALA A 299 -18.80 -1.00 23.23
N ASN A 300 -18.66 -0.99 24.56
CA ASN A 300 -19.76 -0.84 25.52
C ASN A 300 -19.49 0.32 26.47
N ILE A 301 -20.43 1.26 26.54
CA ILE A 301 -20.36 2.36 27.50
C ILE A 301 -20.51 1.79 28.91
N ALA A 302 -19.51 2.03 29.75
CA ALA A 302 -19.62 1.82 31.19
C ALA A 302 -20.02 3.13 31.89
N GLN A 303 -20.65 2.99 33.06
CA GLN A 303 -21.23 4.11 33.82
C GLN A 303 -20.19 5.14 34.30
N ASP A 304 -18.90 4.79 34.24
CA ASP A 304 -17.74 5.59 34.65
C ASP A 304 -17.01 6.29 33.49
N TRP A 305 -17.48 6.15 32.24
CA TRP A 305 -16.80 6.78 31.10
C TRP A 305 -16.88 8.30 31.15
N THR A 306 -15.83 8.96 30.68
CA THR A 306 -15.82 10.42 30.46
C THR A 306 -16.37 10.75 29.07
N ILE A 307 -16.81 12.00 28.87
CA ILE A 307 -17.28 12.50 27.56
C ILE A 307 -16.20 12.27 26.48
N SER A 308 -14.94 12.59 26.79
CA SER A 308 -13.81 12.37 25.86
C SER A 308 -13.68 10.91 25.45
N LYS A 309 -13.82 9.97 26.39
CA LYS A 309 -13.72 8.53 26.11
C LYS A 309 -14.88 8.05 25.22
N ILE A 310 -16.11 8.54 25.45
CA ILE A 310 -17.25 8.24 24.57
C ILE A 310 -16.97 8.77 23.16
N GLN A 311 -16.48 10.01 23.04
CA GLN A 311 -16.16 10.62 21.74
C GLN A 311 -15.06 9.87 20.99
N ASP A 312 -13.99 9.46 21.68
CA ASP A 312 -12.90 8.69 21.07
C ASP A 312 -13.38 7.34 20.53
N VAL A 313 -14.17 6.61 21.32
CA VAL A 313 -14.74 5.33 20.89
C VAL A 313 -15.74 5.53 19.75
N SER A 314 -16.60 6.56 19.81
CA SER A 314 -17.51 6.92 18.72
C SER A 314 -16.78 7.23 17.41
N ASN A 315 -15.69 8.00 17.49
CA ASN A 315 -14.85 8.31 16.33
C ASN A 315 -14.20 7.05 15.74
N ASN A 316 -13.72 6.15 16.60
CA ASN A 316 -13.19 4.86 16.16
C ASN A 316 -14.26 4.03 15.44
N LEU A 317 -15.46 3.89 16.01
CA LEU A 317 -16.56 3.16 15.38
C LEU A 317 -16.98 3.80 14.04
N LYS A 318 -17.01 5.13 13.97
CA LYS A 318 -17.31 5.87 12.73
C LYS A 318 -16.27 5.58 11.65
N ASN A 319 -14.98 5.65 11.99
CA ASN A 319 -13.91 5.32 11.05
C ASN A 319 -13.98 3.85 10.62
N THR A 320 -14.24 2.92 11.55
CA THR A 320 -14.48 1.51 11.23
C THR A 320 -15.64 1.32 10.25
N LYS A 321 -16.76 2.04 10.44
CA LYS A 321 -17.90 2.04 9.53
C LYS A 321 -17.51 2.54 8.13
N GLU A 322 -16.87 3.70 8.03
CA GLU A 322 -16.43 4.27 6.75
C GLU A 322 -15.45 3.33 6.02
N GLN A 323 -14.53 2.68 6.73
CA GLN A 323 -13.63 1.69 6.17
C GLN A 323 -14.39 0.46 5.63
N LEU A 324 -15.40 -0.02 6.35
CA LEU A 324 -16.23 -1.14 5.91
C LEU A 324 -17.05 -0.78 4.66
N GLU A 325 -17.68 0.40 4.62
CA GLU A 325 -18.40 0.89 3.44
C GLU A 325 -17.49 0.97 2.21
N ASN A 326 -16.29 1.53 2.38
CA ASN A 326 -15.30 1.62 1.32
C ASN A 326 -14.84 0.24 0.81
N LYS A 327 -14.59 -0.71 1.72
CA LYS A 327 -14.24 -2.10 1.35
C LYS A 327 -15.37 -2.79 0.60
N ILE A 328 -16.62 -2.64 1.05
CA ILE A 328 -17.81 -3.19 0.38
C ILE A 328 -17.91 -2.62 -1.04
N ASN A 329 -17.84 -1.30 -1.19
CA ASN A 329 -17.95 -0.63 -2.48
C ASN A 329 -16.82 -1.05 -3.44
N THR A 330 -15.59 -1.12 -2.95
CA THR A 330 -14.42 -1.55 -3.74
C THR A 330 -14.56 -2.99 -4.20
N THR A 331 -14.91 -3.89 -3.29
CA THR A 331 -15.09 -5.33 -3.60
C THR A 331 -16.23 -5.52 -4.59
N LYS A 332 -17.36 -4.81 -4.39
CA LYS A 332 -18.51 -4.81 -5.30
C LYS A 332 -18.14 -4.32 -6.69
N HIS A 333 -17.30 -3.30 -6.79
CA HIS A 333 -16.79 -2.81 -8.07
C HIS A 333 -15.90 -3.85 -8.76
N GLN A 334 -14.97 -4.48 -8.03
CA GLN A 334 -14.08 -5.51 -8.56
C GLN A 334 -14.84 -6.74 -9.08
N VAL A 335 -15.84 -7.25 -8.32
CA VAL A 335 -16.63 -8.40 -8.80
C VAL A 335 -17.48 -8.05 -10.02
N LYS A 336 -17.99 -6.80 -10.14
CA LYS A 336 -18.66 -6.31 -11.35
C LYS A 336 -17.70 -6.27 -12.54
N GLN A 337 -16.49 -5.75 -12.36
CA GLN A 337 -15.48 -5.74 -13.43
C GLN A 337 -15.12 -7.16 -13.89
N ASN A 338 -14.94 -8.09 -12.94
CA ASN A 338 -14.68 -9.49 -13.28
C ASN A 338 -15.85 -10.14 -14.04
N PHE A 339 -17.09 -9.87 -13.61
CA PHE A 339 -18.29 -10.33 -14.32
C PHE A 339 -18.31 -9.82 -15.77
N GLU A 340 -18.09 -8.52 -15.99
CA GLU A 340 -18.08 -7.94 -17.34
C GLU A 340 -16.94 -8.49 -18.19
N ALA A 341 -15.73 -8.65 -17.63
CA ALA A 341 -14.60 -9.26 -18.32
C ALA A 341 -14.92 -10.71 -18.75
N LYS A 342 -15.49 -11.52 -17.86
CA LYS A 342 -15.92 -12.89 -18.16
C LYS A 342 -17.07 -12.93 -19.16
N LYS A 343 -18.00 -11.99 -19.09
CA LYS A 343 -19.10 -11.87 -20.05
C LYS A 343 -18.58 -11.54 -21.45
N GLN A 344 -17.59 -10.66 -21.57
CA GLN A 344 -16.91 -10.38 -22.84
C GLN A 344 -16.11 -11.59 -23.34
N GLU A 345 -15.41 -12.30 -22.45
CA GLU A 345 -14.70 -13.54 -22.79
C GLU A 345 -15.66 -14.58 -23.41
N LEU A 346 -16.82 -14.79 -22.78
CA LEU A 346 -17.86 -15.68 -23.31
C LEU A 346 -18.36 -15.22 -24.68
N LYS A 347 -18.56 -13.91 -24.88
CA LYS A 347 -18.97 -13.35 -26.18
C LYS A 347 -17.95 -13.67 -27.28
N THR A 348 -16.66 -13.42 -27.02
CA THR A 348 -15.58 -13.73 -27.97
C THR A 348 -15.54 -15.23 -28.27
N LEU A 349 -15.75 -16.09 -27.26
CA LEU A 349 -15.77 -17.54 -27.43
C LEU A 349 -16.96 -18.00 -28.28
N ILE A 350 -18.15 -17.43 -28.06
CA ILE A 350 -19.36 -17.67 -28.85
C ILE A 350 -19.12 -17.30 -30.32
N ASP A 351 -18.53 -16.13 -30.57
CA ASP A 351 -18.20 -15.70 -31.94
C ASP A 351 -17.18 -16.64 -32.60
N SER A 352 -16.19 -17.15 -31.85
CA SER A 352 -15.29 -18.21 -32.36
C SER A 352 -15.97 -19.57 -32.57
N ALA A 353 -17.02 -19.90 -31.81
CA ALA A 353 -17.77 -21.14 -32.00
C ALA A 353 -18.61 -21.08 -33.28
N LYS A 354 -19.22 -19.91 -33.56
CA LYS A 354 -19.98 -19.66 -34.79
C LYS A 354 -19.13 -19.89 -36.03
N THR A 355 -17.89 -19.39 -36.04
CA THR A 355 -16.98 -19.56 -37.19
C THR A 355 -16.54 -21.01 -37.42
N LYS A 356 -16.63 -21.87 -36.39
CA LYS A 356 -16.24 -23.29 -36.43
C LYS A 356 -17.43 -24.25 -36.55
N ASN A 357 -18.65 -23.74 -36.77
CA ASN A 357 -19.89 -24.54 -36.78
C ASN A 357 -20.08 -25.43 -35.54
N VAL A 358 -19.68 -24.93 -34.36
CA VAL A 358 -19.89 -25.61 -33.07
C VAL A 358 -21.21 -25.13 -32.46
N ASP A 359 -22.05 -26.05 -31.99
CA ASP A 359 -23.28 -25.69 -31.27
C ASP A 359 -22.95 -24.87 -30.02
N ASN A 360 -23.48 -23.65 -29.99
CA ASN A 360 -23.27 -22.65 -28.95
C ASN A 360 -24.58 -22.13 -28.35
N SER A 361 -25.72 -22.79 -28.62
CA SER A 361 -27.05 -22.36 -28.21
C SER A 361 -27.18 -22.16 -26.69
N GLU A 362 -26.66 -23.09 -25.89
CA GLU A 362 -26.63 -22.99 -24.42
C GLU A 362 -25.80 -21.80 -23.94
N ALA A 363 -24.61 -21.59 -24.53
CA ALA A 363 -23.72 -20.50 -24.18
C ALA A 363 -24.32 -19.13 -24.55
N GLN A 364 -24.97 -19.04 -25.71
CA GLN A 364 -25.70 -17.85 -26.16
C GLN A 364 -26.85 -17.51 -25.20
N ASN A 365 -27.63 -18.51 -24.79
CA ASN A 365 -28.70 -18.32 -23.80
C ASN A 365 -28.17 -17.79 -22.45
N VAL A 366 -27.06 -18.35 -21.95
CA VAL A 366 -26.42 -17.84 -20.72
C VAL A 366 -25.96 -16.39 -20.89
N PHE A 367 -25.35 -16.05 -22.03
CA PHE A 367 -24.90 -14.68 -22.32
C PHE A 367 -26.05 -13.67 -22.34
N ASP A 368 -27.17 -14.02 -22.99
CA ASP A 368 -28.32 -13.12 -23.16
C ASP A 368 -29.12 -12.92 -21.86
N THR A 369 -29.28 -13.99 -21.07
CA THR A 369 -30.10 -13.96 -19.85
C THR A 369 -29.34 -13.51 -18.61
N THR A 370 -28.03 -13.70 -18.56
CA THR A 370 -27.23 -13.38 -17.38
C THR A 370 -26.78 -11.93 -17.40
N ASN A 371 -27.52 -11.06 -16.69
CA ASN A 371 -27.15 -9.65 -16.48
C ASN A 371 -26.94 -9.35 -15.00
N VAL A 372 -26.09 -8.34 -14.74
CA VAL A 372 -25.88 -7.74 -13.43
C VAL A 372 -26.56 -6.37 -13.42
N VAL A 373 -27.41 -6.14 -12.42
CA VAL A 373 -28.03 -4.83 -12.15
C VAL A 373 -27.43 -4.24 -10.88
N GLU A 374 -27.60 -2.94 -10.70
CA GLU A 374 -26.91 -2.19 -9.64
C GLU A 374 -27.32 -2.61 -8.22
N SER A 375 -28.54 -3.10 -8.05
CA SER A 375 -29.11 -3.57 -6.79
C SER A 375 -28.63 -4.95 -6.31
N LEU A 376 -27.89 -5.71 -7.13
CA LEU A 376 -27.41 -7.03 -6.73
C LEU A 376 -26.34 -6.93 -5.64
N ASN A 377 -26.33 -7.91 -4.73
CA ASN A 377 -25.25 -8.06 -3.76
C ASN A 377 -24.02 -8.77 -4.39
N ILE A 378 -22.88 -8.73 -3.71
CA ILE A 378 -21.61 -9.30 -4.14
C ILE A 378 -21.73 -10.80 -4.40
N SER A 379 -22.43 -11.54 -3.53
CA SER A 379 -22.62 -12.98 -3.65
C SER A 379 -23.42 -13.36 -4.91
N ASP A 380 -24.48 -12.61 -5.21
CA ASP A 380 -25.28 -12.79 -6.42
C ASP A 380 -24.46 -12.52 -7.70
N ILE A 381 -23.61 -11.49 -7.68
CA ILE A 381 -22.70 -11.19 -8.79
C ILE A 381 -21.69 -12.33 -8.98
N LYS A 382 -21.09 -12.83 -7.89
CA LYS A 382 -20.18 -13.99 -7.93
C LYS A 382 -20.87 -15.23 -8.50
N SER A 383 -22.09 -15.52 -8.05
CA SER A 383 -22.90 -16.65 -8.54
C SER A 383 -23.20 -16.55 -10.03
N LYS A 384 -23.61 -15.36 -10.51
CA LYS A 384 -23.81 -15.09 -11.94
C LYS A 384 -22.52 -15.20 -12.74
N THR A 385 -21.40 -14.74 -12.20
CA THR A 385 -20.07 -14.89 -12.82
C THR A 385 -19.71 -16.36 -12.97
N LYS A 386 -19.95 -17.18 -11.95
CA LYS A 386 -19.71 -18.63 -12.00
C LYS A 386 -20.52 -19.34 -13.10
N LYS A 387 -21.78 -18.94 -13.31
CA LYS A 387 -22.59 -19.45 -14.44
C LYS A 387 -21.96 -19.12 -15.79
N ILE A 388 -21.39 -17.92 -15.95
CA ILE A 388 -20.64 -17.55 -17.15
C ILE A 388 -19.38 -18.39 -17.29
N GLU A 389 -18.61 -18.60 -16.22
CA GLU A 389 -17.41 -19.43 -16.22
C GLU A 389 -17.70 -20.89 -16.59
N GLU A 390 -18.78 -21.46 -16.06
CA GLU A 390 -19.24 -22.80 -16.42
C GLU A 390 -19.63 -22.89 -17.90
N ALA A 391 -20.31 -21.87 -18.45
CA ALA A 391 -20.63 -21.78 -19.87
C ALA A 391 -19.37 -21.65 -20.75
N ILE A 392 -18.39 -20.82 -20.34
CA ILE A 392 -17.08 -20.70 -21.01
C ILE A 392 -16.39 -22.06 -21.04
N LYS A 393 -16.33 -22.77 -19.91
CA LYS A 393 -15.67 -24.07 -19.80
C LYS A 393 -16.33 -25.12 -20.72
N SER A 394 -17.67 -25.18 -20.69
CA SER A 394 -18.44 -26.08 -21.55
C SER A 394 -18.22 -25.79 -23.04
N LEU A 395 -18.35 -24.52 -23.46
CA LEU A 395 -18.16 -24.15 -24.86
C LEU A 395 -16.70 -24.33 -25.32
N THR A 396 -15.73 -24.06 -24.45
CA THR A 396 -14.31 -24.31 -24.74
C THR A 396 -14.04 -25.79 -24.99
N GLN A 397 -14.64 -26.67 -24.20
CA GLN A 397 -14.57 -28.11 -24.41
C GLN A 397 -15.16 -28.50 -25.77
N LYS A 398 -16.39 -28.04 -26.09
CA LYS A 398 -17.02 -28.29 -27.41
C LYS A 398 -16.16 -27.78 -28.57
N ILE A 399 -15.55 -26.59 -28.45
CA ILE A 399 -14.63 -26.04 -29.46
C ILE A 399 -13.36 -26.91 -29.59
N ASN A 400 -12.79 -27.40 -28.49
CA ASN A 400 -11.59 -28.23 -28.54
C ASN A 400 -11.88 -29.64 -29.12
N GLU A 401 -13.06 -30.19 -28.83
CA GLU A 401 -13.55 -31.41 -29.46
C GLU A 401 -13.73 -31.22 -30.97
N ALA A 402 -14.26 -30.07 -31.41
CA ALA A 402 -14.34 -29.70 -32.83
C ALA A 402 -12.96 -29.44 -33.47
N LYS A 403 -12.00 -28.87 -32.73
CA LYS A 403 -10.60 -28.71 -33.18
C LYS A 403 -9.87 -30.04 -33.40
N SER A 404 -10.33 -31.17 -32.85
CA SER A 404 -9.80 -32.50 -33.21
C SER A 404 -10.03 -32.86 -34.69
N HIS A 405 -10.89 -32.10 -35.39
CA HIS A 405 -11.19 -32.23 -36.82
C HIS A 405 -10.77 -31.00 -37.65
N GLU A 406 -10.15 -29.98 -37.06
CA GLU A 406 -9.76 -28.76 -37.77
C GLU A 406 -8.23 -28.75 -38.03
N VAL A 407 -7.87 -29.21 -39.23
CA VAL A 407 -6.50 -29.25 -39.75
C VAL A 407 -5.97 -27.83 -39.86
N VAL A 408 -5.04 -27.44 -38.99
CA VAL A 408 -4.09 -26.35 -39.27
C VAL A 408 -3.52 -26.61 -40.66
N PRO A 409 -3.60 -25.72 -41.67
CA PRO A 409 -3.08 -26.03 -42.99
C PRO A 409 -1.60 -26.45 -42.86
N PRO A 410 -1.21 -27.63 -43.39
CA PRO A 410 0.15 -28.09 -43.31
C PRO A 410 1.07 -27.05 -43.95
N SER A 411 2.18 -26.72 -43.27
CA SER A 411 3.22 -25.89 -43.86
C SER A 411 3.75 -26.54 -45.14
N ASP A 412 4.39 -25.76 -46.01
CA ASP A 412 5.03 -26.27 -47.25
C ASP A 412 5.92 -27.49 -47.01
N GLU A 413 6.52 -27.58 -45.82
CA GLU A 413 7.31 -28.73 -45.40
C GLU A 413 6.47 -30.01 -45.21
N PHE A 414 5.30 -29.92 -44.55
CA PHE A 414 4.42 -31.07 -44.40
C PHE A 414 3.75 -31.46 -45.72
N LEU A 415 3.43 -30.50 -46.60
CA LEU A 415 2.95 -30.81 -47.95
C LEU A 415 3.97 -31.64 -48.76
N LYS A 416 5.27 -31.37 -48.60
CA LYS A 416 6.34 -32.17 -49.22
C LYS A 416 6.41 -33.58 -48.62
N ILE A 417 6.27 -33.71 -47.30
CA ILE A 417 6.24 -35.01 -46.61
C ILE A 417 5.05 -35.85 -47.06
N GLU A 418 3.87 -35.23 -47.20
CA GLU A 418 2.67 -35.91 -47.72
C GLU A 418 2.87 -36.40 -49.14
N LYS A 419 3.43 -35.54 -50.00
CA LYS A 419 3.75 -35.92 -51.37
C LYS A 419 4.72 -37.11 -51.41
N GLU A 420 5.78 -37.11 -50.60
CA GLU A 420 6.73 -38.23 -50.53
C GLU A 420 6.04 -39.54 -50.10
N PHE A 421 5.14 -39.49 -49.12
CA PHE A 421 4.38 -40.65 -48.69
C PHE A 421 3.51 -41.21 -49.83
N GLN A 422 2.72 -40.33 -50.48
CA GLN A 422 1.83 -40.73 -51.57
C GLN A 422 2.60 -41.27 -52.79
N ASP A 423 3.74 -40.64 -53.12
CA ASP A 423 4.62 -41.11 -54.20
C ASP A 423 5.15 -42.53 -53.90
N GLN A 424 5.55 -42.80 -52.65
CA GLN A 424 6.02 -44.13 -52.25
C GLN A 424 4.90 -45.18 -52.26
N LYS A 425 3.69 -44.83 -51.79
CA LYS A 425 2.50 -45.68 -51.89
C LYS A 425 2.22 -46.06 -53.34
N LYS A 426 2.21 -45.07 -54.24
CA LYS A 426 1.94 -45.25 -55.66
C LYS A 426 3.00 -46.14 -56.34
N GLN A 427 4.27 -46.03 -55.95
CA GLN A 427 5.33 -46.93 -56.45
C GLN A 427 5.08 -48.39 -56.06
N ILE A 428 4.64 -48.65 -54.83
CA ILE A 428 4.29 -50.01 -54.37
C ILE A 428 3.08 -50.52 -55.15
N GLU A 429 2.01 -49.73 -55.25
CA GLU A 429 0.81 -50.11 -56.00
C GLU A 429 1.12 -50.43 -57.46
N SER A 430 1.93 -49.58 -58.13
CA SER A 430 2.37 -49.83 -59.50
C SER A 430 3.15 -51.13 -59.65
N LYS A 431 3.99 -51.50 -58.67
CA LYS A 431 4.73 -52.77 -58.68
C LYS A 431 3.83 -53.97 -58.40
N LEU A 432 2.83 -53.81 -57.53
CA LEU A 432 1.81 -54.83 -57.29
C LEU A 432 0.91 -55.05 -58.51
N ASP A 433 0.58 -53.98 -59.24
CA ASP A 433 -0.11 -54.09 -60.53
C ASP A 433 0.79 -54.75 -61.59
N GLU A 434 2.09 -54.46 -61.57
CA GLU A 434 3.07 -55.13 -62.45
C GLU A 434 3.04 -56.65 -62.25
N ILE A 435 3.16 -57.14 -61.00
CA ILE A 435 3.14 -58.60 -60.70
C ILE A 435 1.80 -59.27 -61.06
N CYS A 436 0.71 -58.50 -61.07
CA CYS A 436 -0.62 -58.98 -61.45
C CYS A 436 -0.97 -58.76 -62.93
N SER A 437 -0.05 -58.21 -63.72
CA SER A 437 -0.31 -57.94 -65.14
C SER A 437 -0.51 -59.23 -65.94
N LEU A 438 -1.24 -59.13 -67.05
CA LEU A 438 -1.48 -60.25 -67.98
C LEU A 438 -0.19 -60.92 -68.46
N ASN A 439 0.94 -60.21 -68.45
CA ASN A 439 2.24 -60.74 -68.84
C ASN A 439 2.76 -61.80 -67.85
N PHE A 440 2.43 -61.70 -66.57
CA PHE A 440 2.80 -62.68 -65.54
C PHE A 440 1.67 -63.64 -65.18
N ASN A 441 0.44 -63.29 -65.52
CA ASN A 441 -0.76 -64.07 -65.23
C ASN A 441 -1.30 -64.77 -66.50
N LYS A 442 -0.43 -65.45 -67.25
CA LYS A 442 -0.81 -66.22 -68.46
C LYS A 442 -1.49 -67.56 -68.10
N THR A 443 -2.28 -68.08 -69.05
CA THR A 443 -3.22 -69.22 -68.92
C THR A 443 -2.64 -70.50 -68.31
N TYR A 444 -1.33 -70.75 -68.42
CA TYR A 444 -0.71 -72.01 -67.97
C TYR A 444 -0.46 -72.09 -66.45
N SER A 445 -0.84 -71.09 -65.63
CA SER A 445 -0.69 -71.17 -64.17
C SER A 445 -1.69 -70.32 -63.37
N GLY A 446 -2.93 -70.80 -63.22
CA GLY A 446 -3.95 -70.17 -62.38
C GLY A 446 -3.54 -69.98 -60.90
N GLN A 447 -2.75 -70.91 -60.35
CA GLN A 447 -2.24 -70.82 -58.97
C GLN A 447 -1.28 -69.64 -58.75
N LEU A 448 -0.49 -69.27 -59.77
CA LEU A 448 0.39 -68.10 -59.68
C LEU A 448 -0.43 -66.82 -59.68
N THR A 449 -1.46 -66.74 -60.53
CA THR A 449 -2.40 -65.61 -60.59
C THR A 449 -3.08 -65.41 -59.24
N GLU A 450 -3.64 -66.47 -58.66
CA GLU A 450 -4.28 -66.42 -57.33
C GLU A 450 -3.30 -65.97 -56.24
N SER A 451 -2.07 -66.50 -56.27
CA SER A 451 -1.04 -66.12 -55.31
C SER A 451 -0.60 -64.67 -55.46
N ASN A 452 -0.42 -64.16 -56.68
CA ASN A 452 -0.05 -62.77 -56.93
C ASN A 452 -1.16 -61.81 -56.50
N GLU A 453 -2.42 -62.15 -56.77
CA GLU A 453 -3.57 -61.38 -56.28
C GLU A 453 -3.66 -61.40 -54.74
N SER A 454 -3.37 -62.54 -54.11
CA SER A 454 -3.34 -62.62 -52.65
C SER A 454 -2.21 -61.78 -52.06
N ILE A 455 -1.01 -61.83 -52.64
CA ILE A 455 0.12 -60.96 -52.27
C ILE A 455 -0.26 -59.49 -52.43
N LYS A 456 -0.87 -59.11 -53.56
CA LYS A 456 -1.35 -57.74 -53.81
C LYS A 456 -2.34 -57.29 -52.74
N LYS A 457 -3.33 -58.13 -52.41
CA LYS A 457 -4.30 -57.84 -51.35
C LYS A 457 -3.64 -57.71 -49.98
N GLY A 458 -2.74 -58.62 -49.63
CA GLY A 458 -2.02 -58.65 -48.36
C GLY A 458 -1.12 -57.42 -48.18
N ILE A 459 -0.30 -57.11 -49.18
CA ILE A 459 0.59 -55.94 -49.15
C ILE A 459 -0.21 -54.64 -49.20
N LYS A 460 -1.24 -54.53 -50.03
CA LYS A 460 -2.11 -53.34 -50.05
C LYS A 460 -2.73 -53.07 -48.69
N LYS A 461 -3.23 -54.12 -48.02
CA LYS A 461 -3.70 -54.03 -46.63
C LYS A 461 -2.60 -53.50 -45.70
N ARG A 462 -1.36 -53.97 -45.80
CA ARG A 462 -0.24 -53.43 -45.01
C ARG A 462 0.08 -51.96 -45.30
N VAL A 463 0.06 -51.55 -46.57
CA VAL A 463 0.26 -50.15 -46.97
C VAL A 463 -0.85 -49.26 -46.41
N ASP A 464 -2.10 -49.70 -46.48
CA ASP A 464 -3.25 -48.98 -45.92
C ASP A 464 -3.22 -48.95 -44.37
N GLU A 465 -2.72 -50.01 -43.71
CA GLU A 465 -2.44 -50.04 -42.27
C GLU A 465 -1.36 -49.01 -41.86
N VAL A 466 -0.29 -48.85 -42.65
CA VAL A 466 0.77 -47.85 -42.39
C VAL A 466 0.23 -46.42 -42.54
N TYR A 467 -0.64 -46.19 -43.55
CA TYR A 467 -1.26 -44.90 -43.77
C TYR A 467 -2.31 -44.55 -42.69
N GLY A 468 -3.18 -45.51 -42.35
CA GLY A 468 -4.26 -45.37 -41.37
C GLY A 468 -5.68 -45.42 -41.96
N ASP A 469 -5.90 -46.06 -43.12
CA ASP A 469 -7.20 -46.10 -43.81
C ASP A 469 -8.01 -47.42 -43.61
N TYR A 470 -7.54 -48.35 -42.76
CA TYR A 470 -8.21 -49.65 -42.57
C TYR A 470 -9.17 -49.65 -41.35
N PRO A 471 -10.48 -49.96 -41.52
CA PRO A 471 -11.46 -49.98 -40.43
C PRO A 471 -11.20 -51.10 -39.40
N GLY A 472 -11.34 -50.80 -38.10
CA GLY A 472 -11.30 -51.80 -37.01
C GLY A 472 -9.98 -51.96 -36.27
N TYR A 473 -8.95 -51.16 -36.58
CA TYR A 473 -7.67 -51.11 -35.86
C TYR A 473 -7.44 -49.71 -35.25
N GLU A 474 -8.37 -49.29 -34.40
CA GLU A 474 -8.43 -47.90 -33.88
C GLU A 474 -7.24 -47.50 -32.98
N THR A 475 -6.38 -48.44 -32.60
CA THR A 475 -5.14 -48.18 -31.83
C THR A 475 -3.89 -47.96 -32.70
N LYS A 476 -3.97 -48.10 -34.03
CA LYS A 476 -2.80 -48.10 -34.94
C LYS A 476 -2.90 -47.12 -36.12
N TYR A 477 -3.43 -45.91 -35.88
CA TYR A 477 -3.29 -44.81 -36.84
C TYR A 477 -1.87 -44.23 -36.75
N TYR A 478 -1.01 -44.63 -37.68
CA TYR A 478 0.41 -44.35 -37.61
C TYR A 478 0.79 -43.09 -38.38
N TYR A 479 0.79 -43.13 -39.71
CA TYR A 479 1.21 -41.99 -40.52
C TYR A 479 0.22 -40.82 -40.45
N ARG A 480 -1.08 -41.03 -40.71
CA ARG A 480 -2.07 -39.94 -40.71
C ARG A 480 -2.17 -39.23 -39.35
N ARG A 481 -1.99 -39.97 -38.25
CA ARG A 481 -1.90 -39.40 -36.90
C ARG A 481 -0.63 -38.58 -36.71
N ALA A 482 0.54 -39.10 -37.10
CA ALA A 482 1.80 -38.36 -37.03
C ALA A 482 1.76 -37.10 -37.89
N TYR A 483 1.18 -37.20 -39.09
CA TYR A 483 0.97 -36.10 -40.01
C TYR A 483 0.10 -35.02 -39.37
N ASN A 484 -1.08 -35.38 -38.87
CA ASN A 484 -2.01 -34.46 -38.19
C ASN A 484 -1.41 -33.87 -36.91
N ALA A 485 -0.63 -34.64 -36.16
CA ALA A 485 0.09 -34.19 -34.96
C ALA A 485 1.34 -33.36 -35.28
N ARG A 486 1.68 -33.16 -36.56
CA ARG A 486 2.88 -32.46 -37.03
C ARG A 486 4.18 -33.06 -36.47
N ASN A 487 4.22 -34.39 -36.31
CA ASN A 487 5.42 -35.11 -35.91
C ASN A 487 6.22 -35.56 -37.15
N LYS A 488 7.18 -34.73 -37.55
CA LYS A 488 8.06 -34.98 -38.71
C LYS A 488 8.84 -36.29 -38.62
N GLU A 489 9.32 -36.64 -37.42
CA GLU A 489 10.17 -37.81 -37.23
C GLU A 489 9.37 -39.10 -37.41
N ASP A 490 8.17 -39.13 -36.84
CA ASP A 490 7.25 -40.25 -37.03
C ASP A 490 6.79 -40.36 -38.49
N CYS A 491 6.49 -39.23 -39.17
CA CYS A 491 6.17 -39.27 -40.60
C CYS A 491 7.28 -39.92 -41.44
N LYS A 492 8.54 -39.51 -41.23
CA LYS A 492 9.69 -40.09 -41.91
C LYS A 492 9.86 -41.58 -41.62
N LYS A 493 9.64 -41.99 -40.37
CA LYS A 493 9.66 -43.39 -39.97
C LYS A 493 8.67 -44.23 -40.79
N TYR A 494 7.45 -43.77 -40.98
CA TYR A 494 6.45 -44.51 -41.78
C TYR A 494 6.74 -44.49 -43.29
N ILE A 495 7.30 -43.39 -43.82
CA ILE A 495 7.81 -43.37 -45.20
C ILE A 495 8.90 -44.42 -45.39
N ASN A 496 9.82 -44.57 -44.43
CA ASN A 496 10.86 -45.60 -44.49
C ASN A 496 10.28 -47.02 -44.48
N GLN A 497 9.19 -47.24 -43.72
CA GLN A 497 8.48 -48.53 -43.74
C GLN A 497 7.92 -48.86 -45.14
N LEU A 498 7.33 -47.88 -45.83
CA LEU A 498 6.89 -48.06 -47.22
C LEU A 498 8.06 -48.35 -48.15
N LYS A 499 9.21 -47.67 -47.99
CA LYS A 499 10.43 -47.96 -48.77
C LYS A 499 10.89 -49.41 -48.58
N ASN A 500 10.77 -49.96 -47.37
CA ASN A 500 11.12 -51.36 -47.09
C ASN A 500 10.13 -52.35 -47.71
N ILE A 501 8.83 -52.05 -47.71
CA ILE A 501 7.82 -52.85 -48.42
C ILE A 501 8.12 -52.83 -49.92
N TYR A 502 8.40 -51.65 -50.49
CA TYR A 502 8.74 -51.50 -51.91
C TYR A 502 9.91 -52.41 -52.31
N LYS A 503 11.00 -52.43 -51.53
CA LYS A 503 12.16 -53.30 -51.81
C LYS A 503 11.79 -54.79 -51.90
N ILE A 504 10.89 -55.25 -51.02
CA ILE A 504 10.42 -56.65 -51.02
C ILE A 504 9.59 -56.94 -52.28
N VAL A 505 8.65 -56.06 -52.61
CA VAL A 505 7.78 -56.22 -53.79
C VAL A 505 8.60 -56.14 -55.08
N ASP A 506 9.54 -55.20 -55.16
CA ASP A 506 10.41 -55.03 -56.34
C ASP A 506 11.32 -56.24 -56.55
N MET A 507 11.89 -56.82 -55.49
CA MET A 507 12.63 -58.08 -55.57
C MET A 507 11.78 -59.19 -56.20
N TYR A 508 10.53 -59.35 -55.76
CA TYR A 508 9.64 -60.38 -56.28
C TYR A 508 9.21 -60.10 -57.74
N ALA A 509 8.88 -58.85 -58.05
CA ALA A 509 8.53 -58.44 -59.41
C ALA A 509 9.67 -58.67 -60.41
N ASN A 510 10.89 -58.32 -60.03
CA ASN A 510 12.08 -58.56 -60.88
C ASN A 510 12.33 -60.05 -61.09
N TYR A 511 12.14 -60.87 -60.06
CA TYR A 511 12.21 -62.32 -60.19
C TYR A 511 11.19 -62.86 -61.22
N LEU A 512 9.91 -62.48 -61.09
CA LEU A 512 8.87 -62.90 -62.05
C LEU A 512 9.21 -62.43 -63.47
N LYS A 513 9.62 -61.17 -63.63
CA LYS A 513 10.02 -60.61 -64.91
C LYS A 513 11.10 -61.45 -65.60
N GLU A 514 12.11 -61.87 -64.84
CA GLU A 514 13.17 -62.73 -65.34
C GLU A 514 12.66 -64.12 -65.70
N ILE A 515 11.79 -64.74 -64.89
CA ILE A 515 11.18 -66.04 -65.20
C ILE A 515 10.43 -66.01 -66.52
N PHE A 516 9.53 -65.02 -66.68
CA PHE A 516 8.71 -64.90 -67.88
C PHE A 516 9.52 -64.54 -69.11
N ARG A 517 10.64 -63.81 -68.98
CA ARG A 517 11.56 -63.57 -70.08
C ARG A 517 12.05 -64.87 -70.74
N TYR A 518 12.28 -65.93 -69.96
CA TYR A 518 12.72 -67.22 -70.48
C TYR A 518 11.53 -68.09 -70.93
N ILE A 519 10.49 -68.22 -70.10
CA ILE A 519 9.34 -69.09 -70.39
C ILE A 519 8.57 -68.62 -71.63
N GLU A 520 8.46 -67.30 -71.83
CA GLU A 520 7.76 -66.69 -72.96
C GLU A 520 8.69 -66.34 -74.12
N SER A 521 9.94 -66.77 -74.09
CA SER A 521 10.87 -66.51 -75.18
C SER A 521 10.41 -67.24 -76.46
N GLU A 522 10.23 -66.48 -77.54
CA GLU A 522 9.98 -67.04 -78.88
C GLU A 522 11.14 -67.92 -79.36
N GLU A 523 12.37 -67.62 -78.90
CA GLU A 523 13.58 -68.38 -79.25
C GLU A 523 13.55 -69.80 -78.64
N ALA A 524 12.91 -69.98 -77.47
CA ALA A 524 12.85 -71.27 -76.78
C ALA A 524 11.80 -72.23 -77.37
N LYS A 525 10.85 -71.75 -78.17
CA LYS A 525 9.80 -72.54 -78.86
C LYS A 525 9.10 -73.59 -77.96
N LEU A 526 8.86 -73.25 -76.70
CA LEU A 526 8.23 -74.16 -75.73
C LEU A 526 6.75 -74.36 -76.04
N SER A 527 6.27 -75.60 -75.99
CA SER A 527 4.83 -75.90 -76.01
C SER A 527 4.16 -75.50 -74.69
N ASP A 528 2.86 -75.27 -74.70
CA ASP A 528 2.11 -74.88 -73.50
C ASP A 528 2.20 -75.94 -72.38
N GLU A 529 2.24 -77.22 -72.73
CA GLU A 529 2.43 -78.32 -71.78
C GLU A 529 3.78 -78.23 -71.04
N ILE A 530 4.86 -77.90 -71.77
CA ILE A 530 6.20 -77.77 -71.18
C ILE A 530 6.28 -76.50 -70.34
N LYS A 531 5.71 -75.39 -70.80
CA LYS A 531 5.61 -74.15 -70.01
C LYS A 531 4.89 -74.41 -68.69
N GLN A 532 3.78 -75.15 -68.72
CA GLN A 532 3.01 -75.51 -67.54
C GLN A 532 3.80 -76.41 -66.58
N LYS A 533 4.53 -77.39 -67.10
CA LYS A 533 5.41 -78.25 -66.29
C LYS A 533 6.49 -77.46 -65.56
N ILE A 534 7.24 -76.62 -66.29
CA ILE A 534 8.31 -75.77 -65.73
C ILE A 534 7.72 -74.80 -64.69
N MET A 535 6.57 -74.20 -64.98
CA MET A 535 5.90 -73.29 -64.05
C MET A 535 5.48 -73.99 -62.75
N ASN A 536 5.00 -75.24 -62.82
CA ASN A 536 4.64 -75.99 -61.61
C ASN A 536 5.86 -76.45 -60.81
N GLU A 537 6.80 -77.14 -61.47
CA GLU A 537 7.93 -77.82 -60.80
C GLU A 537 9.03 -76.85 -60.36
N ASP A 538 9.32 -75.84 -61.16
CA ASP A 538 10.49 -74.98 -60.96
C ASP A 538 10.15 -73.57 -60.49
N VAL A 539 8.89 -73.11 -60.61
CA VAL A 539 8.46 -71.78 -60.14
C VAL A 539 7.53 -71.90 -58.94
N LEU A 540 6.36 -72.51 -59.08
CA LEU A 540 5.32 -72.53 -58.05
C LEU A 540 5.75 -73.28 -56.79
N ASN A 541 6.09 -74.57 -56.92
CA ASN A 541 6.44 -75.43 -55.80
C ASN A 541 7.64 -74.92 -54.97
N PRO A 542 8.80 -74.57 -55.57
CA PRO A 542 9.96 -74.16 -54.78
C PRO A 542 9.81 -72.78 -54.14
N THR A 543 8.87 -71.95 -54.61
CA THR A 543 8.68 -70.58 -54.10
C THR A 543 7.45 -70.40 -53.21
N GLU A 544 6.60 -71.41 -53.06
CA GLU A 544 5.33 -71.34 -52.32
C GLU A 544 5.49 -70.71 -50.92
N LEU A 545 6.41 -71.24 -50.11
CA LEU A 545 6.66 -70.71 -48.77
C LEU A 545 7.17 -69.26 -48.78
N SER A 546 8.00 -68.90 -49.76
CA SER A 546 8.52 -67.54 -49.90
C SER A 546 7.43 -66.56 -50.31
N ARG A 547 6.56 -66.95 -51.26
CA ARG A 547 5.40 -66.19 -51.70
C ARG A 547 4.40 -65.99 -50.55
N SER A 548 4.09 -67.05 -49.81
CA SER A 548 3.23 -66.97 -48.62
C SER A 548 3.81 -66.04 -47.54
N LYS A 549 5.13 -66.08 -47.32
CA LYS A 549 5.78 -65.14 -46.37
C LYS A 549 5.75 -63.68 -46.83
N ILE A 550 5.68 -63.41 -48.14
CA ILE A 550 5.47 -62.05 -48.67
C ILE A 550 4.00 -61.64 -48.50
N GLU A 551 3.05 -62.53 -48.77
CA GLU A 551 1.62 -62.30 -48.55
C GLU A 551 1.30 -61.95 -47.08
N PHE A 552 1.81 -62.75 -46.15
CA PHE A 552 1.63 -62.57 -44.71
C PHE A 552 2.80 -61.85 -44.06
N LEU A 553 3.31 -60.80 -44.71
CA LEU A 553 4.47 -60.05 -44.23
C LEU A 553 4.26 -59.60 -42.77
N ASN A 554 5.19 -60.00 -41.90
CA ASN A 554 5.19 -59.63 -40.49
C ASN A 554 5.65 -58.17 -40.32
N TRP A 555 5.07 -57.49 -39.32
CA TRP A 555 5.33 -56.10 -38.94
C TRP A 555 6.82 -55.81 -38.76
N ASP A 556 7.57 -56.71 -38.13
CA ASP A 556 9.00 -56.47 -37.83
C ASP A 556 9.86 -56.27 -39.10
N PHE A 557 9.50 -56.92 -40.22
CA PHE A 557 10.31 -56.94 -41.46
C PHE A 557 10.20 -55.69 -42.33
N TYR A 558 9.23 -54.80 -42.06
CA TYR A 558 9.17 -53.49 -42.71
C TYR A 558 9.40 -52.34 -41.74
N VAL A 559 9.39 -52.60 -40.42
CA VAL A 559 9.71 -51.60 -39.39
C VAL A 559 11.21 -51.47 -39.15
N LYS A 560 11.97 -52.57 -39.19
CA LYS A 560 13.41 -52.58 -38.91
C LYS A 560 14.19 -52.85 -40.19
N ASP A 561 15.07 -51.93 -40.56
CA ASP A 561 15.88 -52.06 -41.79
C ASP A 561 16.75 -53.32 -41.79
N GLU A 562 17.33 -53.70 -40.64
CA GLU A 562 18.14 -54.92 -40.50
C GLU A 562 17.34 -56.20 -40.78
N GLU A 563 16.12 -56.28 -40.25
CA GLU A 563 15.21 -57.42 -40.48
C GLU A 563 14.72 -57.44 -41.94
N ASN A 564 14.47 -56.27 -42.55
CA ASN A 564 14.13 -56.16 -43.97
C ASN A 564 15.24 -56.71 -44.87
N VAL A 565 16.48 -56.29 -44.63
CA VAL A 565 17.66 -56.73 -45.38
C VAL A 565 17.85 -58.24 -45.23
N LYS A 566 17.69 -58.78 -44.02
CA LYS A 566 17.76 -60.22 -43.76
C LYS A 566 16.66 -60.98 -44.51
N PHE A 567 15.42 -60.51 -44.43
CA PHE A 567 14.28 -61.11 -45.13
C PHE A 567 14.50 -61.13 -46.65
N ILE A 568 14.89 -60.00 -47.25
CA ILE A 568 15.18 -59.89 -48.69
C ILE A 568 16.28 -60.87 -49.07
N THR A 569 17.38 -60.92 -48.32
CA THR A 569 18.52 -61.80 -48.60
C THR A 569 18.09 -63.28 -48.60
N GLU A 570 17.34 -63.70 -47.59
CA GLU A 570 16.85 -65.08 -47.48
C GLU A 570 15.89 -65.47 -48.61
N LYS A 571 14.95 -64.57 -48.97
CA LYS A 571 13.93 -64.84 -49.99
C LYS A 571 14.51 -64.77 -51.39
N LYS A 572 15.38 -63.80 -51.64
CA LYS A 572 16.13 -63.67 -52.90
C LYS A 572 16.90 -64.95 -53.23
N LYS A 573 17.54 -65.58 -52.24
CA LYS A 573 18.22 -66.88 -52.46
C LYS A 573 17.27 -67.97 -52.98
N VAL A 574 16.04 -68.03 -52.47
CA VAL A 574 15.03 -68.99 -52.94
C VAL A 574 14.60 -68.68 -54.38
N PHE A 575 14.36 -67.41 -54.68
CA PHE A 575 13.98 -66.96 -56.02
C PHE A 575 15.10 -67.15 -57.05
N ASP A 576 16.34 -66.81 -56.70
CA ASP A 576 17.49 -67.00 -57.58
C ASP A 576 17.74 -68.51 -57.87
N ASN A 577 17.55 -69.39 -56.87
CA ASN A 577 17.61 -70.84 -57.06
C ASN A 577 16.51 -71.37 -57.99
N SER A 578 15.29 -70.86 -57.83
CA SER A 578 14.16 -71.21 -58.70
C SER A 578 14.39 -70.73 -60.14
N LEU A 579 14.89 -69.51 -60.34
CA LEU A 579 15.28 -68.99 -61.64
C LEU A 579 16.38 -69.83 -62.29
N ALA A 580 17.38 -70.28 -61.53
CA ALA A 580 18.43 -71.16 -62.05
C ALA A 580 17.87 -72.50 -62.56
N LYS A 581 16.87 -73.07 -61.88
CA LYS A 581 16.19 -74.29 -62.34
C LYS A 581 15.39 -74.07 -63.63
N VAL A 582 14.63 -72.98 -63.71
CA VAL A 582 13.89 -72.62 -64.94
C VAL A 582 14.85 -72.44 -66.12
N LYS A 583 15.93 -71.68 -65.93
CA LYS A 583 16.97 -71.51 -66.94
C LYS A 583 17.53 -72.85 -67.38
N LYS A 584 17.85 -73.72 -66.44
CA LYS A 584 18.35 -75.07 -66.73
C LYS A 584 17.34 -75.89 -67.54
N ALA A 585 16.08 -75.97 -67.12
CA ALA A 585 15.07 -76.75 -67.82
C ALA A 585 14.86 -76.30 -69.28
N ILE A 586 14.86 -74.98 -69.50
CA ILE A 586 14.73 -74.40 -70.84
C ILE A 586 16.00 -74.64 -71.65
N PHE A 587 17.17 -74.43 -71.04
CA PHE A 587 18.46 -74.69 -71.67
C PHE A 587 18.60 -76.16 -72.11
N ASP A 588 18.22 -77.09 -71.23
CA ASP A 588 18.19 -78.51 -71.52
C ASP A 588 17.28 -78.78 -72.72
N LYS A 589 16.04 -78.27 -72.70
CA LYS A 589 15.08 -78.45 -73.78
C LYS A 589 15.58 -77.91 -75.12
N MET A 590 16.15 -76.70 -75.14
CA MET A 590 16.65 -76.09 -76.36
C MET A 590 17.81 -76.88 -76.95
N ILE A 591 18.69 -77.42 -76.12
CA ILE A 591 19.75 -78.32 -76.60
C ILE A 591 19.14 -79.62 -77.12
N ASP A 592 18.18 -80.24 -76.42
CA ASP A 592 17.56 -81.49 -76.91
C ASP A 592 16.89 -81.28 -78.28
N ASP A 593 16.26 -80.12 -78.51
CA ASP A 593 15.67 -79.76 -79.80
C ASP A 593 16.71 -79.52 -80.90
N MET A 594 17.88 -78.98 -80.55
CA MET A 594 19.01 -78.81 -81.48
C MET A 594 19.60 -80.17 -81.89
N PHE A 595 19.58 -81.15 -80.98
CA PHE A 595 20.10 -82.50 -81.20
C PHE A 595 18.94 -83.48 -81.46
N ASN A 596 18.10 -83.19 -82.45
CA ASN A 596 17.10 -84.14 -82.92
C ASN A 596 17.77 -85.40 -83.52
N GLU A 597 17.48 -86.58 -82.97
CA GLU A 597 18.01 -87.85 -83.47
C GLU A 597 17.59 -88.09 -84.91
N THR A 598 18.55 -88.30 -85.80
CA THR A 598 18.26 -89.04 -87.02
C THR A 598 18.07 -90.51 -86.61
N GLY A 599 17.14 -91.25 -87.22
CA GLY A 599 16.81 -92.63 -86.82
C GLY A 599 17.95 -93.68 -86.96
N GLN A 600 19.21 -93.25 -87.05
CA GLN A 600 20.44 -94.04 -87.04
C GLN A 600 21.31 -93.62 -85.85
N ALA A 601 21.96 -94.58 -85.21
CA ALA A 601 22.70 -94.40 -83.95
C ALA A 601 23.52 -93.10 -83.88
N SER A 602 23.13 -92.21 -82.97
CA SER A 602 23.88 -91.04 -82.49
C SER A 602 24.40 -90.07 -83.57
N VAL A 603 23.76 -89.98 -84.74
CA VAL A 603 24.11 -89.00 -85.79
C VAL A 603 23.15 -87.81 -85.75
N TYR A 604 23.70 -86.60 -85.66
CA TYR A 604 22.96 -85.33 -85.58
C TYR A 604 23.36 -84.40 -86.73
N LYS A 605 22.40 -83.63 -87.23
CA LYS A 605 22.65 -82.56 -88.21
C LYS A 605 22.55 -81.21 -87.52
N ILE A 606 23.69 -80.53 -87.35
CA ILE A 606 23.76 -79.30 -86.58
C ILE A 606 24.63 -78.29 -87.32
N GLU A 607 24.14 -77.06 -87.38
CA GLU A 607 24.87 -75.94 -87.98
C GLU A 607 26.08 -75.57 -87.11
N THR A 608 27.25 -76.06 -87.53
CA THR A 608 28.55 -75.75 -86.95
C THR A 608 29.55 -75.45 -88.06
N PHE A 609 30.60 -74.71 -87.72
CA PHE A 609 31.62 -74.35 -88.70
C PHE A 609 33.05 -74.39 -88.19
N LEU A 610 33.96 -74.51 -89.14
CA LEU A 610 35.41 -74.38 -88.97
C LEU A 610 35.92 -73.13 -89.70
N PRO A 611 36.87 -72.36 -89.12
CA PRO A 611 37.42 -71.16 -89.75
C PRO A 611 38.24 -71.44 -91.03
N SER A 612 38.90 -72.61 -91.10
CA SER A 612 39.68 -73.03 -92.29
C SER A 612 39.90 -74.55 -92.33
N GLU A 613 40.20 -75.10 -93.52
CA GLU A 613 40.46 -76.54 -93.69
C GLU A 613 41.76 -77.03 -93.06
N THR A 614 42.72 -76.13 -92.81
CA THR A 614 44.06 -76.48 -92.31
C THR A 614 44.08 -76.76 -90.82
N VAL A 615 43.10 -76.25 -90.07
CA VAL A 615 43.04 -76.42 -88.62
C VAL A 615 41.91 -77.40 -88.27
N ARG A 616 42.28 -78.69 -88.15
CA ARG A 616 41.38 -79.78 -87.75
C ARG A 616 41.50 -80.10 -86.26
N ASP A 617 41.60 -79.07 -85.44
CA ASP A 617 41.58 -79.21 -83.98
C ASP A 617 40.12 -79.32 -83.53
N GLU A 618 39.78 -80.41 -82.86
CA GLU A 618 38.47 -80.67 -82.29
C GLU A 618 37.96 -79.52 -81.40
N LYS A 619 38.86 -78.78 -80.74
CA LYS A 619 38.51 -77.63 -79.89
C LYS A 619 38.11 -76.38 -80.67
N GLN A 620 38.22 -76.37 -82.00
CA GLN A 620 38.00 -75.19 -82.84
C GLN A 620 36.70 -75.24 -83.64
N LEU A 621 35.77 -76.14 -83.29
CA LEU A 621 34.42 -76.05 -83.82
C LEU A 621 33.68 -74.87 -83.18
N TYR A 622 33.02 -74.08 -84.03
CA TYR A 622 32.22 -72.96 -83.57
C TYR A 622 30.75 -73.18 -83.94
N PHE A 623 29.88 -72.89 -82.99
CA PHE A 623 28.45 -72.77 -83.24
C PHE A 623 28.13 -71.39 -83.84
N ASP A 624 27.11 -71.34 -84.69
CA ASP A 624 26.58 -70.07 -85.16
C ASP A 624 25.90 -69.33 -84.00
N LYS A 625 26.45 -68.16 -83.63
CA LYS A 625 25.92 -67.33 -82.54
C LYS A 625 24.53 -66.74 -82.86
N SER A 626 24.05 -66.87 -84.10
CA SER A 626 22.68 -66.50 -84.47
C SER A 626 21.62 -67.53 -84.05
N LEU A 627 22.01 -68.72 -83.57
CA LEU A 627 21.05 -69.74 -83.13
C LEU A 627 20.21 -69.24 -81.93
N PRO A 628 18.94 -69.67 -81.82
CA PRO A 628 18.04 -69.28 -80.73
C PRO A 628 18.64 -69.44 -79.33
N LEU A 629 19.41 -70.50 -79.10
CA LEU A 629 20.10 -70.77 -77.83
C LEU A 629 21.00 -69.60 -77.40
N PHE A 630 21.86 -69.10 -78.29
CA PHE A 630 22.84 -68.06 -77.97
C PHE A 630 22.21 -66.66 -77.89
N LYS A 631 21.02 -66.46 -78.46
CA LYS A 631 20.24 -65.23 -78.27
C LYS A 631 19.62 -65.15 -76.88
N LEU A 632 19.13 -66.28 -76.37
CA LEU A 632 18.50 -66.34 -75.04
C LEU A 632 19.54 -66.50 -73.90
N PHE A 633 20.63 -67.22 -74.18
CA PHE A 633 21.73 -67.49 -73.27
C PHE A 633 23.05 -66.99 -73.87
N SER A 634 23.33 -65.70 -73.66
CA SER A 634 24.42 -64.98 -74.33
C SER A 634 25.84 -65.36 -73.88
N GLU A 635 25.99 -66.12 -72.79
CA GLU A 635 27.29 -66.47 -72.19
C GLU A 635 27.63 -67.97 -72.36
N VAL A 636 26.88 -68.68 -73.20
CA VAL A 636 27.11 -70.10 -73.46
C VAL A 636 28.44 -70.29 -74.17
N SER A 637 29.30 -71.06 -73.53
CA SER A 637 30.49 -71.66 -74.11
C SER A 637 30.18 -73.10 -74.51
N VAL A 638 30.81 -73.55 -75.60
CA VAL A 638 30.67 -74.92 -76.06
C VAL A 638 32.05 -75.53 -76.26
N ASN A 639 32.30 -76.62 -75.56
CA ASN A 639 33.54 -77.37 -75.64
C ASN A 639 33.29 -78.68 -76.36
N PHE A 640 34.17 -78.98 -77.32
CA PHE A 640 34.18 -80.22 -78.07
C PHE A 640 35.35 -81.07 -77.58
N ASN A 641 35.09 -82.32 -77.23
CA ASN A 641 36.07 -83.22 -76.65
C ASN A 641 36.07 -84.55 -77.41
N THR A 642 37.23 -85.11 -77.73
CA THR A 642 37.32 -86.48 -78.28
C THR A 642 37.61 -87.56 -77.25
N PHE A 643 37.69 -87.15 -75.99
CA PHE A 643 38.07 -88.01 -74.90
C PHE A 643 37.21 -87.72 -73.67
N LEU A 644 36.46 -88.74 -73.25
CA LEU A 644 35.70 -88.73 -72.01
C LEU A 644 35.80 -90.13 -71.38
N GLY A 645 36.45 -90.24 -70.21
CA GLY A 645 36.72 -91.54 -69.58
C GLY A 645 37.78 -92.36 -70.32
N GLN A 646 37.44 -93.57 -70.80
CA GLN A 646 38.35 -94.45 -71.57
C GLN A 646 38.04 -94.46 -73.08
N ALA A 647 36.99 -93.78 -73.54
CA ALA A 647 36.59 -93.76 -74.94
C ALA A 647 37.34 -92.67 -75.72
N LYS A 648 38.03 -93.07 -76.80
CA LYS A 648 38.70 -92.16 -77.74
C LYS A 648 37.94 -92.14 -79.07
N THR A 649 37.59 -90.96 -79.55
CA THR A 649 36.76 -90.77 -80.73
C THR A 649 37.56 -90.18 -81.89
N LYS A 650 36.94 -90.06 -83.08
CA LYS A 650 37.65 -89.62 -84.30
C LYS A 650 37.90 -88.12 -84.39
N GLY A 651 37.23 -87.28 -83.59
CA GLY A 651 37.31 -85.83 -83.72
C GLY A 651 36.77 -85.37 -85.08
N ILE A 652 37.39 -84.35 -85.68
CA ILE A 652 37.01 -83.87 -87.01
C ILE A 652 37.64 -84.76 -88.08
N TYR A 653 36.82 -85.37 -88.93
CA TYR A 653 37.28 -86.22 -90.04
C TYR A 653 36.45 -85.97 -91.31
N LYS A 654 36.95 -86.45 -92.45
CA LYS A 654 36.27 -86.35 -93.75
C LYS A 654 35.79 -87.73 -94.18
N GLN A 655 34.50 -87.85 -94.50
CA GLN A 655 33.89 -89.07 -95.01
C GLN A 655 32.90 -88.72 -96.12
N ASP A 656 33.00 -89.41 -97.26
CA ASP A 656 32.17 -89.18 -98.47
C ASP A 656 32.19 -87.72 -98.96
N GLY A 657 33.34 -87.07 -98.88
CA GLY A 657 33.52 -85.68 -99.29
C GLY A 657 33.02 -84.63 -98.29
N LYS A 658 32.33 -85.02 -97.21
CA LYS A 658 31.80 -84.13 -96.16
C LYS A 658 32.66 -84.16 -94.90
N LEU A 659 32.79 -83.03 -94.21
CA LEU A 659 33.40 -82.95 -92.88
C LEU A 659 32.38 -83.37 -91.81
N ARG A 660 32.83 -84.20 -90.88
CA ARG A 660 32.05 -84.74 -89.76
C ARG A 660 32.86 -84.61 -88.47
N PHE A 661 32.19 -84.55 -87.33
CA PHE A 661 32.82 -84.61 -86.01
C PHE A 661 32.28 -85.81 -85.25
N GLU A 662 33.14 -86.64 -84.66
CA GLU A 662 32.74 -87.69 -83.72
C GLU A 662 33.38 -87.44 -82.35
N GLY A 663 32.57 -87.21 -81.32
CA GLY A 663 33.05 -86.84 -80.00
C GLY A 663 31.95 -86.52 -79.00
N PHE A 664 32.31 -85.80 -77.95
CA PHE A 664 31.44 -85.36 -76.87
C PHE A 664 31.35 -83.84 -76.89
N ILE A 665 30.18 -83.31 -76.54
CA ILE A 665 29.94 -81.86 -76.51
C ILE A 665 29.48 -81.45 -75.13
N GLU A 666 30.12 -80.43 -74.59
CA GLU A 666 29.78 -79.83 -73.32
C GLU A 666 29.30 -78.40 -73.56
N PHE A 667 28.08 -78.12 -73.15
CA PHE A 667 27.54 -76.76 -73.11
C PHE A 667 27.62 -76.23 -71.68
N HIS A 668 28.16 -75.02 -71.53
CA HIS A 668 28.30 -74.35 -70.25
C HIS A 668 27.91 -72.88 -70.34
N ASP A 669 26.94 -72.46 -69.52
CA ASP A 669 26.63 -71.06 -69.26
C ASP A 669 27.08 -70.71 -67.84
N PRO A 670 28.01 -69.77 -67.60
CA PRO A 670 28.47 -69.43 -66.26
C PRO A 670 27.37 -68.84 -65.35
N LYS A 671 26.24 -68.39 -65.92
CA LYS A 671 25.06 -67.93 -65.16
C LYS A 671 24.15 -69.06 -64.71
N ILE A 672 24.42 -70.30 -65.15
CA ILE A 672 23.75 -71.52 -64.69
C ILE A 672 24.85 -72.41 -64.10
N PRO A 673 24.83 -72.77 -62.81
CA PRO A 673 25.85 -73.65 -62.22
C PRO A 673 25.63 -75.11 -62.67
N TYR A 674 25.65 -75.35 -63.98
CA TYR A 674 25.30 -76.60 -64.64
C TYR A 674 26.01 -76.71 -65.99
N TYR A 675 26.39 -77.93 -66.34
CA TYR A 675 26.94 -78.30 -67.63
C TYR A 675 25.99 -79.32 -68.26
N LYS A 676 25.61 -79.12 -69.52
CA LYS A 676 24.92 -80.16 -70.28
C LYS A 676 25.91 -80.87 -71.19
N TYR A 677 26.05 -82.17 -70.98
CA TYR A 677 26.87 -83.02 -71.83
C TYR A 677 25.99 -83.79 -72.80
N ILE A 678 26.37 -83.76 -74.07
CA ILE A 678 25.79 -84.59 -75.11
C ILE A 678 26.78 -85.68 -75.47
N GLY A 679 26.29 -86.93 -75.49
CA GLY A 679 27.09 -88.12 -75.80
C GLY A 679 27.70 -88.84 -74.59
N LEU A 680 27.24 -88.60 -73.35
CA LEU A 680 27.81 -89.22 -72.14
C LEU A 680 27.92 -90.75 -72.20
N GLU A 681 26.93 -91.43 -72.79
CA GLU A 681 26.92 -92.90 -72.91
C GLU A 681 27.63 -93.41 -74.18
N LYS A 682 27.56 -92.65 -75.28
CA LYS A 682 28.18 -92.95 -76.58
C LYS A 682 28.55 -91.65 -77.29
N PRO A 683 29.71 -91.59 -77.96
CA PRO A 683 30.10 -90.41 -78.70
C PRO A 683 29.10 -90.10 -79.81
N ILE A 684 28.80 -88.83 -79.99
CA ILE A 684 27.89 -88.38 -81.03
C ILE A 684 28.67 -88.12 -82.32
N THR A 685 27.98 -88.24 -83.44
CA THR A 685 28.49 -87.79 -84.74
C THR A 685 27.70 -86.58 -85.20
N ILE A 686 28.36 -85.46 -85.44
CA ILE A 686 27.80 -84.32 -86.17
C ILE A 686 28.14 -84.47 -87.64
N ASP A 687 27.10 -84.57 -88.46
CA ASP A 687 27.20 -84.54 -89.91
C ASP A 687 27.05 -83.11 -90.45
N GLU A 688 27.80 -82.79 -91.52
CA GLU A 688 27.71 -81.52 -92.28
C GLU A 688 28.36 -80.29 -91.61
N ILE A 689 29.61 -80.43 -91.15
CA ILE A 689 30.41 -79.27 -90.73
C ILE A 689 30.74 -78.41 -91.96
N THR A 690 30.39 -77.14 -91.90
CA THR A 690 30.67 -76.17 -92.97
C THR A 690 31.95 -75.39 -92.69
N ILE A 691 32.63 -74.92 -93.72
CA ILE A 691 33.79 -74.02 -93.56
C ILE A 691 33.29 -72.61 -93.82
N LYS A 692 33.37 -71.74 -92.81
CA LYS A 692 33.09 -70.31 -92.95
C LYS A 692 34.39 -69.56 -92.66
N ALA A 693 34.89 -68.81 -93.65
CA ALA A 693 35.99 -67.88 -93.42
C ALA A 693 35.49 -66.78 -92.47
N GLN A 694 36.34 -66.40 -91.51
CA GLN A 694 36.02 -65.44 -90.44
C GLN A 694 35.62 -64.07 -90.97
#